data_AF-A0A971T1B5-F1
#
_entry.id   AF-A0A971T1B5-F1
#
_cell.length_a   1.000
_cell.length_b   1.000
_cell.length_c   1.000
_cell.angle_alpha   90.00
_cell.angle_beta   90.00
_cell.angle_gamma   90.00
#
_symmetry.space_group_name_H-M   'P 1'
#
loop_
_entity.id
_entity.type
_entity.pdbx_description
1 polymer ?
#
loop_
_entity_poly.entity_id
_entity_poly.type
_entity_poly.pdbx_seq_one_letter_code
_entity_poly.pdbx_strand_id
1 'polypeptide(L)'
;MMHIFILLIGLPVVVLVGLRVLGFTRSRHKNFVAATAPAGSRISRIAECIVLLCIAGAFYLFTAATTYGIPQNLSLLPHGLARVQIIVAVTALLLLLGCVAITYWRASFGIVLAAIVMAGYGFIPDSGLMERVLPEAMFAPKVEHTFRMSGKFAGGEELWINNVYLGKMPLTITWDEFREKVPFMAEPPEGYKDENSRQPAEPWFQFTFWETKNLGGSRHSYVADNQQYYAKIKFNDQWAESRLGGGGGGGGRWYRQYEYSFGGYFPDREKLIQEDNRRFESLLQKARLSNYTVDSEWWQAYSTFDEGDLWTLRRLAKDEPGFVKVMDAAARLKYGFTAVDRQTAQAVFERICNEADAAMRYDAGGVEGWEMGLIFDMLDVNRLVADYSKALKSGRSLYSSKSGSHEYDEYWTYNHDPKNEFYKPVPASVSVIRHALHLWDKKLDAEQPHRDNLIETEIAPLYIAYRGDVGAAASLGGSLLEEYLLRQFHREPRLKGMGLDYEDREYTEGQYVNKWIYHLVQLDTPAGKEFRQKHSDITLQMAKLMTTSMHNHEKSPPEFVFSDLERGQKSLAVQYWPELSAAIDSSFPSREESKLQKRFQYLARMGDLATDQMYIDCWEKINLDQIDYPSQLIGILREIPRQRLLPLARYILNDLNKRNDQIRYEQEWFIEEFENYLICLGDDTATTAFLSSEPKEKQNRLDRIRSIIDQYVSQRDREDVAAYFAEQNDADLKILGIHYLRETPAPERVALLKTLAQDTDAAVRQAAERALNELEAIRQIPYELLVSLASTSVLPQ
;
A
#
# COMPACT_ATOMS: atom_id res chain seq x y z
N MET A 1 11.27 -28.27 5.63
CA MET A 1 12.67 -28.63 5.99
C MET A 1 12.77 -29.72 7.05
N MET A 2 11.99 -29.72 8.14
CA MET A 2 11.96 -30.82 9.12
C MET A 2 11.63 -32.20 8.51
N HIS A 3 10.84 -32.26 7.43
CA HIS A 3 10.55 -33.53 6.72
C HIS A 3 11.71 -34.05 5.85
N ILE A 4 12.52 -33.16 5.26
CA ILE A 4 13.75 -33.54 4.56
C ILE A 4 14.77 -34.08 5.57
N PHE A 5 14.77 -33.52 6.80
CA PHE A 5 15.58 -34.00 7.92
C PHE A 5 15.13 -35.39 8.44
N ILE A 6 13.82 -35.64 8.54
CA ILE A 6 13.27 -36.98 8.85
C ILE A 6 13.58 -37.98 7.72
N LEU A 7 13.57 -37.54 6.46
CA LEU A 7 13.92 -38.42 5.33
C LEU A 7 15.42 -38.68 5.20
N LEU A 8 16.29 -37.70 5.43
CA LEU A 8 17.75 -37.86 5.30
C LEU A 8 18.40 -38.52 6.52
N ILE A 9 17.82 -38.37 7.72
CA ILE A 9 18.39 -38.89 8.97
C ILE A 9 17.49 -39.94 9.60
N GLY A 10 16.17 -39.70 9.62
CA GLY A 10 15.20 -40.66 10.12
C GLY A 10 15.12 -41.91 9.24
N LEU A 11 15.13 -41.80 7.91
CA LEU A 11 15.07 -42.98 7.04
C LEU A 11 16.31 -43.88 7.20
N PRO A 12 17.57 -43.40 7.21
CA PRO A 12 18.71 -44.28 7.47
C PRO A 12 18.71 -44.87 8.87
N VAL A 13 18.31 -44.12 9.91
CA VAL A 13 18.22 -44.63 11.29
C VAL A 13 17.10 -45.66 11.43
N VAL A 14 15.92 -45.42 10.86
CA VAL A 14 14.78 -46.35 10.85
C VAL A 14 15.10 -47.58 10.01
N VAL A 15 15.81 -47.44 8.89
CA VAL A 15 16.32 -48.56 8.09
C VAL A 15 17.37 -49.35 8.87
N LEU A 16 18.31 -48.69 9.57
CA LEU A 16 19.30 -49.35 10.42
C LEU A 16 18.65 -50.10 11.59
N VAL A 17 17.68 -49.47 12.27
CA VAL A 17 16.91 -50.07 13.37
C VAL A 17 16.03 -51.19 12.86
N GLY A 18 15.34 -51.01 11.72
CA GLY A 18 14.50 -52.02 11.07
C GLY A 18 15.29 -53.24 10.60
N LEU A 19 16.46 -53.03 9.97
CA LEU A 19 17.40 -54.10 9.61
C LEU A 19 17.96 -54.85 10.83
N ARG A 20 17.97 -54.20 12.01
CA ARG A 20 18.38 -54.80 13.29
C ARG A 20 17.24 -55.57 13.97
N VAL A 21 16.03 -55.03 13.93
CA VAL A 21 14.82 -55.65 14.50
C VAL A 21 14.36 -56.86 13.67
N LEU A 22 14.44 -56.77 12.34
CA LEU A 22 14.08 -57.87 11.42
C LEU A 22 15.12 -59.01 11.38
N GLY A 23 16.18 -58.95 12.20
CA GLY A 23 17.15 -60.03 12.35
C GLY A 23 18.11 -60.22 11.17
N PHE A 24 18.12 -59.32 10.18
CA PHE A 24 19.06 -59.33 9.06
C PHE A 24 20.50 -59.00 9.48
N THR A 25 20.68 -58.29 10.59
CA THR A 25 21.96 -58.22 11.28
C THR A 25 21.98 -59.24 12.42
N ARG A 26 22.43 -60.47 12.12
CA ARG A 26 22.65 -61.53 13.11
C ARG A 26 23.77 -61.13 14.07
N SER A 27 23.45 -60.34 15.10
CA SER A 27 24.28 -60.26 16.31
C SER A 27 23.50 -60.82 17.50
N ARG A 28 23.54 -62.15 17.65
CA ARG A 28 23.23 -62.81 18.92
C ARG A 28 24.35 -62.50 19.92
N HIS A 29 24.40 -61.29 20.46
CA HIS A 29 25.07 -61.02 21.72
C HIS A 29 24.31 -59.93 22.47
N LYS A 30 23.47 -60.39 23.40
CA LYS A 30 22.99 -59.61 24.54
C LYS A 30 24.22 -59.22 25.36
N ASN A 31 24.59 -57.94 25.37
CA ASN A 31 25.28 -57.21 26.43
C ASN A 31 25.59 -55.81 25.89
N PHE A 32 24.67 -54.87 26.12
CA PHE A 32 24.74 -53.52 25.56
C PHE A 32 25.73 -52.60 26.31
N VAL A 33 26.53 -53.10 27.26
CA VAL A 33 27.49 -52.28 28.02
C VAL A 33 28.78 -53.04 28.42
N ALA A 34 29.26 -53.99 27.61
CA ALA A 34 30.57 -54.60 27.86
C ALA A 34 31.67 -53.87 27.08
N ALA A 35 32.68 -53.36 27.77
CA ALA A 35 33.85 -52.65 27.24
C ALA A 35 34.76 -53.50 26.29
N THR A 36 34.29 -54.66 25.83
CA THR A 36 35.06 -55.70 25.14
C THR A 36 34.31 -56.34 23.97
N ALA A 37 33.38 -55.63 23.31
CA ALA A 37 32.78 -56.13 22.07
C ALA A 37 33.88 -56.36 20.99
N PRO A 38 33.88 -57.51 20.29
CA PRO A 38 34.90 -57.82 19.30
C PRO A 38 34.92 -56.77 18.19
N ALA A 39 36.12 -56.39 17.78
CA ALA A 39 36.34 -55.34 16.82
C ALA A 39 35.60 -55.64 15.51
N GLY A 40 34.49 -54.91 15.25
CA GLY A 40 33.86 -54.91 13.93
C GLY A 40 34.90 -54.60 12.84
N SER A 41 34.70 -55.16 11.64
CA SER A 41 35.64 -55.01 10.52
C SER A 41 36.01 -53.54 10.32
N ARG A 42 37.29 -53.26 10.05
CA ARG A 42 37.78 -51.87 9.85
C ARG A 42 36.89 -51.10 8.86
N ILE A 43 36.38 -51.79 7.84
CA ILE A 43 35.47 -51.26 6.82
C ILE A 43 34.14 -50.80 7.42
N SER A 44 33.55 -51.55 8.35
CA SER A 44 32.31 -51.15 9.03
C SER A 44 32.50 -49.89 9.86
N ARG A 45 33.65 -49.74 10.53
CA ARG A 45 33.96 -48.54 11.32
C ARG A 45 34.23 -47.34 10.44
N ILE A 46 34.95 -47.53 9.33
CA ILE A 46 35.16 -46.49 8.31
C ILE A 46 33.79 -45.99 7.82
N ALA A 47 32.89 -46.89 7.45
CA ALA A 47 31.56 -46.54 6.97
C ALA A 47 30.72 -45.80 8.04
N GLU A 48 30.74 -46.28 9.28
CA GLU A 48 30.02 -45.66 10.41
C GLU A 48 30.57 -44.25 10.71
N CYS A 49 31.89 -44.06 10.69
CA CYS A 49 32.52 -42.75 10.86
C CYS A 49 32.22 -41.79 9.71
N ILE A 50 32.19 -42.27 8.46
CA ILE A 50 31.81 -41.44 7.31
C ILE A 50 30.36 -40.97 7.46
N VAL A 51 29.44 -41.88 7.81
CA VAL A 51 28.02 -41.52 8.03
C VAL A 51 27.88 -40.52 9.18
N LEU A 52 28.57 -40.73 10.29
CA LEU A 52 28.54 -39.80 11.43
C LEU A 52 29.14 -38.43 11.08
N LEU A 53 30.20 -38.39 10.27
CA LEU A 53 30.81 -37.14 9.81
C LEU A 53 29.89 -36.41 8.82
N CYS A 54 29.16 -37.13 7.97
CA CYS A 54 28.12 -36.55 7.11
C CYS A 54 26.95 -35.99 7.95
N ILE A 55 26.49 -36.70 8.97
CA ILE A 55 25.43 -36.22 9.88
C ILE A 55 25.90 -34.99 10.65
N ALA A 56 27.11 -35.04 11.23
CA ALA A 56 27.69 -33.91 11.96
C ALA A 56 27.92 -32.68 11.05
N GLY A 57 28.42 -32.89 9.83
CA GLY A 57 28.60 -31.84 8.83
C GLY A 57 27.28 -31.22 8.38
N ALA A 58 26.24 -32.04 8.15
CA ALA A 58 24.90 -31.55 7.83
C ALA A 58 24.29 -30.76 8.99
N PHE A 59 24.47 -31.23 10.23
CA PHE A 59 24.03 -30.52 11.43
C PHE A 59 24.77 -29.20 11.63
N TYR A 60 26.08 -29.17 11.38
CA TYR A 60 26.91 -27.95 11.47
C TYR A 60 26.49 -26.92 10.43
N LEU A 61 26.33 -27.33 9.16
CA LEU A 61 25.80 -26.46 8.11
C LEU A 61 24.39 -25.97 8.44
N PHE A 62 23.57 -26.82 9.04
CA PHE A 62 22.22 -26.47 9.45
C PHE A 62 22.20 -25.49 10.63
N THR A 63 22.99 -25.70 11.69
CA THR A 63 23.09 -24.75 12.82
C THR A 63 23.72 -23.44 12.38
N ALA A 64 24.74 -23.48 11.52
CA ALA A 64 25.28 -22.29 10.86
C ALA A 64 24.20 -21.54 10.05
N ALA A 65 23.32 -22.25 9.33
CA ALA A 65 22.26 -21.64 8.53
C ALA A 65 21.02 -21.18 9.33
N THR A 66 20.72 -21.81 10.47
CA THR A 66 19.46 -21.58 11.21
C THR A 66 19.58 -20.68 12.44
N THR A 67 20.77 -20.53 13.02
CA THR A 67 20.98 -19.70 14.22
C THR A 67 21.11 -18.22 13.84
N TYR A 68 20.07 -17.64 13.22
CA TYR A 68 19.95 -16.24 12.75
C TYR A 68 20.69 -15.87 11.45
N GLY A 69 21.13 -16.83 10.63
CA GLY A 69 21.81 -16.47 9.37
C GLY A 69 23.11 -15.70 9.55
N ILE A 70 23.70 -15.73 10.76
CA ILE A 70 24.94 -15.03 11.14
C ILE A 70 26.08 -15.26 10.13
N PRO A 71 26.29 -16.48 9.56
CA PRO A 71 27.28 -16.69 8.50
C PRO A 71 26.93 -16.01 7.17
N GLN A 72 25.64 -15.95 6.81
CA GLN A 72 25.16 -15.28 5.59
C GLN A 72 25.25 -13.75 5.72
N ASN A 73 25.21 -13.25 6.95
CA ASN A 73 25.29 -11.84 7.30
C ASN A 73 26.63 -11.47 7.96
N LEU A 74 27.70 -12.26 7.77
CA LEU A 74 29.03 -11.98 8.35
C LEU A 74 29.56 -10.60 7.92
N SER A 75 29.17 -10.13 6.73
CA SER A 75 29.48 -8.80 6.21
C SER A 75 28.77 -7.66 6.94
N LEU A 76 27.64 -7.95 7.60
CA LEU A 76 26.83 -6.99 8.35
C LEU A 76 27.24 -6.92 9.83
N LEU A 77 27.96 -7.91 10.34
CA LEU A 77 28.44 -7.93 11.72
C LEU A 77 29.67 -7.02 11.90
N PRO A 78 29.85 -6.41 13.09
CA PRO A 78 31.11 -5.75 13.43
C PRO A 78 32.31 -6.69 13.23
N HIS A 79 33.42 -6.18 12.69
CA HIS A 79 34.59 -7.01 12.36
C HIS A 79 35.10 -7.87 13.53
N GLY A 80 35.05 -7.34 14.76
CA GLY A 80 35.41 -8.09 15.97
C GLY A 80 34.49 -9.28 16.20
N LEU A 81 33.18 -9.07 16.14
CA LEU A 81 32.18 -10.12 16.32
C LEU A 81 32.21 -11.13 15.18
N ALA A 82 32.37 -10.69 13.92
CA ALA A 82 32.54 -11.58 12.77
C ALA A 82 33.74 -12.51 12.95
N ARG A 83 34.89 -11.97 13.41
CA ARG A 83 36.08 -12.79 13.71
C ARG A 83 35.83 -13.78 14.83
N VAL A 84 35.18 -13.36 15.92
CA VAL A 84 34.86 -14.28 17.03
C VAL A 84 33.91 -15.38 16.56
N GLN A 85 32.89 -15.05 15.77
CA GLN A 85 31.99 -16.04 15.18
C GLN A 85 32.75 -17.03 14.29
N ILE A 86 33.65 -16.54 13.43
CA ILE A 86 34.51 -17.41 12.61
C ILE A 86 35.40 -18.30 13.50
N ILE A 87 36.01 -17.76 14.56
CA ILE A 87 36.85 -18.53 15.49
C ILE A 87 36.02 -19.61 16.21
N VAL A 88 34.84 -19.25 16.72
CA VAL A 88 33.93 -20.17 17.43
C VAL A 88 33.44 -21.26 16.47
N ALA A 89 33.12 -20.91 15.23
CA ALA A 89 32.73 -21.83 14.17
C ALA A 89 33.86 -22.80 13.80
N VAL A 90 35.07 -22.28 13.57
CA VAL A 90 36.28 -23.10 13.30
C VAL A 90 36.61 -24.00 14.49
N THR A 91 36.50 -23.49 15.72
CA THR A 91 36.78 -24.27 16.94
C THR A 91 35.76 -25.39 17.10
N ALA A 92 34.47 -25.11 16.91
CA ALA A 92 33.42 -26.13 16.91
C ALA A 92 33.67 -27.19 15.83
N LEU A 93 34.07 -26.78 14.63
CA LEU A 93 34.42 -27.71 13.55
C LEU A 93 35.62 -28.61 13.91
N LEU A 94 36.69 -28.04 14.48
CA LEU A 94 37.86 -28.80 14.93
C LEU A 94 37.50 -29.77 16.06
N LEU A 95 36.67 -29.35 17.01
CA LEU A 95 36.17 -30.22 18.08
C LEU A 95 35.31 -31.35 17.52
N LEU A 96 34.46 -31.07 16.53
CA LEU A 96 33.67 -32.10 15.84
C LEU A 96 34.56 -33.11 15.10
N LEU A 97 35.61 -32.66 14.41
CA LEU A 97 36.59 -33.55 13.78
C LEU A 97 37.30 -34.41 14.83
N GLY A 98 37.64 -33.85 15.99
CA GLY A 98 38.14 -34.58 17.14
C GLY A 98 37.15 -35.63 17.66
N CYS A 99 35.86 -35.28 17.78
CA CYS A 99 34.80 -36.21 18.14
C CYS A 99 34.70 -37.37 17.13
N VAL A 100 34.88 -37.13 15.83
CA VAL A 100 34.89 -38.18 14.81
C VAL A 100 36.14 -39.09 14.93
N ALA A 101 37.29 -38.53 15.27
CA ALA A 101 38.47 -39.35 15.56
C ALA A 101 38.27 -40.21 16.83
N ILE A 102 37.51 -39.71 17.81
CA ILE A 102 37.17 -40.43 19.04
C ILE A 102 36.10 -41.49 18.82
N THR A 103 35.13 -41.28 17.91
CA THR A 103 34.14 -42.31 17.55
C THR A 103 34.80 -43.54 16.93
N TYR A 104 35.95 -43.38 16.28
CA TYR A 104 36.81 -44.48 15.80
C TYR A 104 37.29 -45.41 16.93
N TRP A 105 37.42 -44.87 18.15
CA TRP A 105 37.81 -45.61 19.35
C TRP A 105 36.58 -46.06 20.18
N ARG A 106 35.64 -45.15 20.45
CA ARG A 106 34.37 -45.42 21.16
C ARG A 106 33.22 -44.61 20.56
N ALA A 107 32.43 -45.26 19.70
CA ALA A 107 31.33 -44.64 18.96
C ALA A 107 30.34 -43.86 19.83
N SER A 108 29.91 -44.42 20.98
CA SER A 108 28.92 -43.77 21.85
C SER A 108 29.44 -42.48 22.50
N PHE A 109 30.73 -42.43 22.88
CA PHE A 109 31.30 -41.28 23.56
C PHE A 109 31.51 -40.10 22.60
N GLY A 110 32.02 -40.35 21.40
CA GLY A 110 32.22 -39.29 20.41
C GLY A 110 30.91 -38.68 19.89
N ILE A 111 29.81 -39.45 19.83
CA ILE A 111 28.48 -38.91 19.47
C ILE A 111 27.96 -37.95 20.55
N VAL A 112 28.07 -38.33 21.84
CA VAL A 112 27.66 -37.46 22.95
C VAL A 112 28.49 -36.17 22.98
N LEU A 113 29.81 -36.28 22.76
CA LEU A 113 30.68 -35.12 22.73
C LEU A 113 30.36 -34.20 21.54
N ALA A 114 30.09 -34.76 20.36
CA ALA A 114 29.63 -33.99 19.21
C ALA A 114 28.31 -33.25 19.50
N ALA A 115 27.33 -33.93 20.12
CA ALA A 115 26.07 -33.30 20.50
C ALA A 115 26.27 -32.14 21.50
N ILE A 116 27.18 -32.29 22.47
CA ILE A 116 27.53 -31.22 23.43
C ILE A 116 28.19 -30.04 22.72
N VAL A 117 29.14 -30.28 21.81
CA VAL A 117 29.81 -29.22 21.03
C VAL A 117 28.80 -28.46 20.18
N MET A 118 27.87 -29.17 19.54
CA MET A 118 26.79 -28.58 18.74
C MET A 118 25.80 -27.78 19.59
N ALA A 119 25.38 -28.31 20.74
CA ALA A 119 24.51 -27.62 21.67
C ALA A 119 25.19 -26.35 22.23
N GLY A 120 26.48 -26.45 22.56
CA GLY A 120 27.29 -25.30 22.98
C GLY A 120 27.40 -24.24 21.88
N TYR A 121 27.70 -24.64 20.65
CA TYR A 121 27.78 -23.73 19.51
C TYR A 121 26.45 -23.01 19.22
N GLY A 122 25.31 -23.71 19.34
CA GLY A 122 23.99 -23.09 19.19
C GLY A 122 23.61 -22.19 20.37
N PHE A 123 24.01 -22.53 21.59
CA PHE A 123 23.63 -21.81 22.81
C PHE A 123 24.48 -20.56 23.07
N ILE A 124 25.78 -20.58 22.73
CA ILE A 124 26.71 -19.47 23.04
C ILE A 124 26.28 -18.14 22.38
N PRO A 125 25.88 -18.09 21.10
CA PRO A 125 25.42 -16.86 20.46
C PRO A 125 24.09 -16.32 21.03
N ASP A 126 23.20 -17.21 21.50
CA ASP A 126 21.81 -16.87 21.85
C ASP A 126 21.63 -16.55 23.35
N SER A 127 22.44 -17.16 24.22
CA SER A 127 22.30 -17.09 25.69
C SER A 127 22.73 -15.76 26.33
N GLY A 128 23.08 -14.75 25.54
CA GLY A 128 23.73 -13.53 26.02
C GLY A 128 25.11 -13.79 26.63
N LEU A 129 25.66 -15.00 26.48
CA LEU A 129 26.94 -15.39 27.06
C LEU A 129 28.11 -14.72 26.31
N MET A 130 27.98 -14.54 25.00
CA MET A 130 28.92 -13.68 24.25
C MET A 130 28.96 -12.27 24.84
N GLU A 131 27.81 -11.65 25.14
CA GLU A 131 27.73 -10.29 25.74
C GLU A 131 28.40 -10.19 27.11
N ARG A 132 28.49 -11.31 27.83
CA ARG A 132 29.16 -11.37 29.15
C ARG A 132 30.67 -11.59 29.05
N VAL A 133 31.13 -12.27 27.99
CA VAL A 133 32.52 -12.74 27.88
C VAL A 133 33.35 -11.84 26.96
N LEU A 134 32.75 -11.32 25.90
CA LEU A 134 33.44 -10.44 24.97
C LEU A 134 33.29 -8.98 25.43
N PRO A 135 34.29 -8.12 25.16
CA PRO A 135 34.19 -6.70 25.42
C PRO A 135 32.96 -6.09 24.75
N GLU A 136 32.25 -5.23 25.48
CA GLU A 136 31.03 -4.56 25.02
C GLU A 136 31.21 -3.84 23.67
N ALA A 137 32.41 -3.29 23.41
CA ALA A 137 32.75 -2.65 22.14
C ALA A 137 32.63 -3.57 20.91
N MET A 138 32.71 -4.90 21.06
CA MET A 138 32.53 -5.84 19.95
C MET A 138 31.06 -5.99 19.52
N PHE A 139 30.13 -5.56 20.37
CA PHE A 139 28.68 -5.67 20.18
C PHE A 139 28.03 -4.37 19.71
N ALA A 140 28.81 -3.28 19.61
CA ALA A 140 28.32 -2.03 19.06
C ALA A 140 27.75 -2.30 17.66
N PRO A 141 26.43 -2.11 17.45
CA PRO A 141 25.81 -2.46 16.18
C PRO A 141 26.41 -1.58 15.07
N LYS A 142 26.61 -2.17 13.90
CA LYS A 142 27.00 -1.39 12.73
C LYS A 142 25.78 -0.57 12.31
N VAL A 143 25.85 0.74 12.52
CA VAL A 143 24.81 1.67 12.10
C VAL A 143 25.24 2.29 10.77
N GLU A 144 24.48 1.98 9.73
CA GLU A 144 24.64 2.59 8.41
C GLU A 144 23.53 3.60 8.18
N HIS A 145 23.90 4.76 7.62
CA HIS A 145 22.99 5.82 7.24
C HIS A 145 23.02 5.92 5.72
N THR A 146 21.89 5.64 5.09
CA THR A 146 21.68 5.80 3.65
C THR A 146 20.93 7.09 3.39
N PHE A 147 21.54 8.00 2.65
CA PHE A 147 20.93 9.22 2.15
C PHE A 147 20.41 8.99 0.74
N ARG A 148 19.15 9.34 0.49
CA ARG A 148 18.53 9.27 -0.81
C ARG A 148 17.69 10.51 -1.08
N MET A 149 17.49 10.78 -2.36
CA MET A 149 16.50 11.74 -2.81
C MET A 149 15.17 11.02 -3.06
N SER A 150 14.07 11.62 -2.63
CA SER A 150 12.73 11.18 -3.02
C SER A 150 12.28 11.84 -4.32
N GLY A 151 11.41 11.15 -5.05
CA GLY A 151 10.76 11.66 -6.27
C GLY A 151 11.32 11.05 -7.56
N LYS A 152 10.68 11.38 -8.69
CA LYS A 152 11.13 10.97 -10.03
C LYS A 152 12.51 11.57 -10.35
N PHE A 153 13.29 10.85 -11.16
CA PHE A 153 14.65 11.24 -11.55
C PHE A 153 15.64 11.37 -10.38
N ALA A 154 15.39 10.70 -9.26
CA ALA A 154 16.31 10.64 -8.13
C ALA A 154 17.57 9.81 -8.45
N GLY A 155 18.71 10.26 -7.95
CA GLY A 155 20.03 9.65 -8.16
C GLY A 155 21.04 10.60 -8.80
N GLY A 156 22.29 10.53 -8.32
CA GLY A 156 23.41 11.33 -8.81
C GLY A 156 23.53 12.73 -8.20
N GLU A 157 22.63 13.13 -7.31
CA GLU A 157 22.66 14.43 -6.64
C GLU A 157 23.79 14.47 -5.62
N GLU A 158 24.47 15.61 -5.54
CA GLU A 158 25.56 15.85 -4.61
C GLU A 158 25.02 16.23 -3.24
N LEU A 159 25.39 15.46 -2.23
CA LEU A 159 25.06 15.71 -0.83
C LEU A 159 26.17 16.50 -0.15
N TRP A 160 25.79 17.62 0.46
CA TRP A 160 26.64 18.44 1.31
C TRP A 160 26.04 18.50 2.70
N ILE A 161 26.79 18.22 3.75
CA ILE A 161 26.31 18.35 5.14
C ILE A 161 27.25 19.25 5.91
N ASN A 162 26.71 20.27 6.56
CA ASN A 162 27.48 21.31 7.27
C ASN A 162 28.61 21.88 6.39
N ASN A 163 28.30 22.17 5.12
CA ASN A 163 29.23 22.60 4.06
C ASN A 163 30.34 21.59 3.66
N VAL A 164 30.26 20.33 4.09
CA VAL A 164 31.17 19.27 3.66
C VAL A 164 30.53 18.43 2.57
N TYR A 165 31.20 18.28 1.42
CA TYR A 165 30.78 17.37 0.36
C TYR A 165 30.98 15.92 0.80
N LEU A 166 29.91 15.12 0.74
CA LEU A 166 29.96 13.71 1.13
C LEU A 166 29.96 12.74 -0.05
N GLY A 167 29.43 13.14 -1.21
CA GLY A 167 29.34 12.30 -2.39
C GLY A 167 28.02 12.46 -3.13
N LYS A 168 27.79 11.58 -4.09
CA LYS A 168 26.52 11.50 -4.83
C LYS A 168 25.56 10.51 -4.17
N MET A 169 24.27 10.83 -4.17
CA MET A 169 23.21 9.97 -3.66
C MET A 169 22.75 8.93 -4.71
N PRO A 170 22.25 7.74 -4.30
CA PRO A 170 22.16 7.27 -2.93
C PRO A 170 23.54 7.01 -2.30
N LEU A 171 23.75 7.52 -1.09
CA LEU A 171 25.02 7.44 -0.38
C LEU A 171 24.82 6.70 0.94
N THR A 172 25.56 5.60 1.15
CA THR A 172 25.59 4.90 2.44
C THR A 172 26.90 5.19 3.16
N ILE A 173 26.82 5.65 4.40
CA ILE A 173 27.97 6.00 5.25
C ILE A 173 27.76 5.46 6.67
N THR A 174 28.84 5.10 7.35
CA THR A 174 28.76 4.72 8.78
C THR A 174 28.77 5.95 9.69
N TRP A 175 28.26 5.84 10.91
CA TRP A 175 28.28 6.95 11.87
C TRP A 175 29.68 7.48 12.18
N ASP A 176 30.67 6.59 12.34
CA ASP A 176 32.05 6.97 12.62
C ASP A 176 32.68 7.73 11.45
N GLU A 177 32.50 7.23 10.23
CA GLU A 177 32.97 7.90 9.01
C GLU A 177 32.28 9.26 8.82
N PHE A 178 31.00 9.35 9.14
CA PHE A 178 30.25 10.59 9.10
C PHE A 178 30.81 11.62 10.09
N ARG A 179 31.02 11.24 11.36
CA ARG A 179 31.58 12.14 12.40
C ARG A 179 33.01 12.57 12.11
N GLU A 180 33.81 11.72 11.47
CA GLU A 180 35.17 12.07 11.05
C GLU A 180 35.15 13.12 9.93
N LYS A 181 34.21 13.01 8.99
CA LYS A 181 34.11 13.90 7.82
C LYS A 181 33.35 15.20 8.09
N VAL A 182 32.28 15.14 8.87
CA VAL A 182 31.32 16.24 9.03
C VAL A 182 31.48 16.90 10.39
N PRO A 183 31.98 18.14 10.46
CA PRO A 183 32.11 18.85 11.73
C PRO A 183 30.72 19.19 12.27
N PHE A 184 30.57 19.06 13.58
CA PHE A 184 29.40 19.57 14.28
C PHE A 184 29.40 21.11 14.25
N MET A 185 28.25 21.71 13.92
CA MET A 185 28.04 23.15 13.95
C MET A 185 27.14 23.48 15.14
N ALA A 186 27.67 24.20 16.13
CA ALA A 186 26.91 24.58 17.33
C ALA A 186 25.81 25.61 17.04
N GLU A 187 26.04 26.44 16.03
CA GLU A 187 25.06 27.39 15.49
C GLU A 187 24.67 26.95 14.07
N PRO A 188 23.42 27.18 13.65
CA PRO A 188 23.03 26.91 12.28
C PRO A 188 23.93 27.64 11.28
N PRO A 189 24.17 27.10 10.07
CA PRO A 189 24.98 27.76 9.06
C PRO A 189 24.40 29.12 8.68
N GLU A 190 25.27 30.05 8.28
CA GLU A 190 24.83 31.34 7.74
C GLU A 190 23.80 31.13 6.62
N GLY A 191 22.71 31.90 6.65
CA GLY A 191 21.60 31.76 5.70
C GLY A 191 20.53 30.71 6.06
N TYR A 192 20.78 29.83 7.03
CA TYR A 192 19.74 28.98 7.61
C TYR A 192 18.67 29.83 8.29
N LYS A 193 17.40 29.54 8.02
CA LYS A 193 16.26 30.12 8.74
C LYS A 193 15.35 28.99 9.16
N ASP A 194 14.89 29.05 10.40
CA ASP A 194 13.84 28.18 10.96
C ASP A 194 12.65 28.11 9.99
N GLU A 195 12.02 26.95 9.87
CA GLU A 195 10.79 26.70 9.13
C GLU A 195 9.66 27.71 9.43
N ASN A 196 9.69 28.37 10.60
CA ASN A 196 8.76 29.44 10.97
C ASN A 196 9.09 30.82 10.34
N SER A 197 10.22 30.97 9.64
CA SER A 197 10.60 32.22 8.97
C SER A 197 9.88 32.37 7.63
N ARG A 198 9.22 33.52 7.42
CA ARG A 198 8.56 33.89 6.15
C ARG A 198 9.51 34.29 5.02
N GLN A 199 10.81 34.39 5.26
CA GLN A 199 11.79 34.70 4.22
C GLN A 199 12.34 33.40 3.60
N PRO A 200 12.57 33.34 2.28
CA PRO A 200 13.16 32.17 1.65
C PRO A 200 14.52 31.90 2.30
N ALA A 201 14.63 30.75 2.97
CA ALA A 201 15.87 30.28 3.56
C ALA A 201 16.83 29.87 2.44
N GLU A 202 18.13 29.92 2.71
CA GLU A 202 19.07 29.11 1.92
C GLU A 202 18.67 27.62 1.92
N PRO A 203 19.14 26.82 0.95
CA PRO A 203 18.66 25.46 0.64
C PRO A 203 19.07 24.39 1.67
N TRP A 204 18.86 24.65 2.95
CA TRP A 204 19.26 23.81 4.06
C TRP A 204 18.11 22.90 4.50
N PHE A 205 18.43 21.62 4.70
CA PHE A 205 17.58 20.60 5.31
C PHE A 205 18.09 20.34 6.72
N GLN A 206 17.27 20.61 7.73
CA GLN A 206 17.61 20.27 9.10
C GLN A 206 17.19 18.82 9.39
N PHE A 207 18.08 18.05 10.01
CA PHE A 207 17.74 16.71 10.47
C PHE A 207 18.62 16.31 11.65
N THR A 208 18.22 15.25 12.35
CA THR A 208 18.98 14.65 13.44
C THR A 208 19.40 13.23 13.07
N PHE A 209 20.57 12.83 13.54
CA PHE A 209 20.98 11.43 13.43
C PHE A 209 20.34 10.60 14.53
N TRP A 210 20.17 9.31 14.28
CA TRP A 210 19.88 8.37 15.35
C TRP A 210 21.18 7.77 15.85
N GLU A 211 21.57 8.09 17.08
CA GLU A 211 22.75 7.51 17.71
C GLU A 211 22.35 6.34 18.62
N THR A 212 23.25 5.36 18.71
CA THR A 212 23.15 4.33 19.74
C THR A 212 23.64 4.88 21.07
N LYS A 213 22.71 5.13 22.01
CA LYS A 213 23.10 5.40 23.39
C LYS A 213 23.16 4.10 24.16
N ASN A 214 24.31 3.87 24.78
CA ASN A 214 24.45 2.83 25.77
C ASN A 214 23.71 3.26 27.04
N LEU A 215 22.57 2.63 27.34
CA LEU A 215 21.78 2.94 28.54
C LEU A 215 22.27 2.20 29.80
N GLY A 216 23.39 1.47 29.70
CA GLY A 216 23.89 0.59 30.76
C GLY A 216 23.26 -0.79 30.69
N GLY A 217 24.11 -1.82 30.62
CA GLY A 217 23.71 -3.21 30.35
C GLY A 217 23.55 -3.49 28.85
N SER A 218 23.27 -4.73 28.46
CA SER A 218 23.27 -5.16 27.05
C SER A 218 22.08 -4.70 26.19
N ARG A 219 21.39 -3.64 26.63
CA ARG A 219 20.28 -3.01 25.89
C ARG A 219 20.75 -1.67 25.31
N HIS A 220 21.00 -1.68 24.02
CA HIS A 220 21.17 -0.45 23.25
C HIS A 220 19.80 0.20 23.03
N SER A 221 19.64 1.47 23.43
CA SER A 221 18.51 2.28 23.00
C SER A 221 18.99 3.26 21.94
N TYR A 222 18.18 3.40 20.91
CA TYR A 222 18.43 4.36 19.85
C TYR A 222 17.70 5.63 20.24
N VAL A 223 18.48 6.65 20.56
CA VAL A 223 17.94 7.97 20.88
C VAL A 223 18.36 8.86 19.72
N ALA A 224 17.45 9.70 19.23
CA ALA A 224 17.86 10.75 18.33
C ALA A 224 19.02 11.50 18.99
N ASP A 225 20.12 11.66 18.25
CA ASP A 225 21.14 12.60 18.65
C ASP A 225 20.46 13.95 18.84
N ASN A 226 20.78 14.61 19.95
CA ASN A 226 20.29 15.95 20.19
C ASN A 226 21.00 16.96 19.26
N GLN A 227 22.07 16.54 18.56
CA GLN A 227 22.75 17.34 17.56
C GLN A 227 21.94 17.41 16.26
N GLN A 228 21.80 18.64 15.78
CA GLN A 228 21.17 18.95 14.51
C GLN A 228 22.25 19.09 13.44
N TYR A 229 21.97 18.54 12.27
CA TYR A 229 22.81 18.62 11.08
C TYR A 229 22.03 19.30 9.96
N TYR A 230 22.76 19.97 9.08
CA TYR A 230 22.19 20.78 8.01
C TYR A 230 22.72 20.27 6.67
N ALA A 231 21.83 19.74 5.83
CA ALA A 231 22.20 19.26 4.49
C ALA A 231 21.87 20.31 3.41
N LYS A 232 22.67 20.37 2.35
CA LYS A 232 22.33 20.97 1.06
C LYS A 232 22.48 19.90 -0.01
N ILE A 233 21.63 19.99 -1.04
CA ILE A 233 21.61 19.02 -2.12
C ILE A 233 21.78 19.78 -3.43
N LYS A 234 22.70 19.33 -4.28
CA LYS A 234 22.98 19.95 -5.57
C LYS A 234 22.70 18.96 -6.70
N PHE A 235 22.03 19.43 -7.75
CA PHE A 235 21.78 18.67 -8.98
C PHE A 235 22.01 19.59 -10.18
N ASN A 236 22.85 19.18 -11.14
CA ASN A 236 23.21 19.98 -12.32
C ASN A 236 23.57 21.44 -11.98
N ASP A 237 24.46 21.63 -11.01
CA ASP A 237 24.88 22.94 -10.49
C ASP A 237 23.80 23.80 -9.80
N GLN A 238 22.58 23.29 -9.65
CA GLN A 238 21.48 23.95 -8.93
C GLN A 238 21.33 23.37 -7.52
N TRP A 239 21.15 24.25 -6.53
CA TRP A 239 20.81 23.82 -5.17
C TRP A 239 19.30 23.56 -5.05
N ALA A 240 18.93 22.52 -4.30
CA ALA A 240 17.54 22.18 -4.04
C ALA A 240 16.83 23.25 -3.21
N GLU A 241 15.65 23.72 -3.60
CA GLU A 241 14.82 24.48 -2.67
C GLU A 241 14.24 23.52 -1.62
N SER A 242 14.51 23.79 -0.34
CA SER A 242 14.14 22.91 0.78
C SER A 242 12.62 22.84 0.94
N ARG A 243 12.05 21.64 0.99
CA ARG A 243 10.61 21.46 1.28
C ARG A 243 10.31 20.46 2.38
N LEU A 244 10.95 19.27 2.42
CA LEU A 244 10.72 18.27 3.48
C LEU A 244 11.89 17.27 3.57
N GLY A 245 12.23 16.81 4.78
CA GLY A 245 13.14 15.70 5.03
C GLY A 245 12.51 14.67 5.98
N GLY A 246 12.56 13.39 5.63
CA GLY A 246 12.02 12.30 6.45
C GLY A 246 13.07 11.23 6.71
N GLY A 247 13.20 10.80 7.97
CA GLY A 247 14.09 9.71 8.37
C GLY A 247 13.29 8.48 8.80
N GLY A 248 13.46 7.36 8.10
CA GLY A 248 12.92 6.05 8.47
C GLY A 248 14.04 5.13 8.97
N GLY A 249 13.87 4.46 10.11
CA GLY A 249 14.83 3.49 10.62
C GLY A 249 14.33 2.06 10.49
N GLY A 250 15.11 1.17 9.86
CA GLY A 250 14.86 -0.27 9.80
C GLY A 250 16.09 -1.09 10.20
N GLY A 251 15.92 -2.31 10.71
CA GLY A 251 17.03 -3.24 10.98
C GLY A 251 16.94 -4.00 12.30
N GLY A 252 17.79 -5.03 12.41
CA GLY A 252 17.84 -5.98 13.52
C GLY A 252 18.78 -5.56 14.66
N ARG A 253 19.05 -6.49 15.58
CA ARG A 253 19.79 -6.22 16.84
C ARG A 253 21.24 -5.76 16.63
N TRP A 254 21.91 -6.28 15.60
CA TRP A 254 23.35 -6.10 15.38
C TRP A 254 23.71 -5.20 14.20
N TYR A 255 22.71 -4.88 13.38
CA TYR A 255 22.86 -4.05 12.19
C TYR A 255 21.58 -3.23 12.03
N ARG A 256 21.73 -1.91 11.89
CA ARG A 256 20.61 -1.01 11.63
C ARG A 256 20.94 -0.10 10.48
N GLN A 257 19.99 0.05 9.57
CA GLN A 257 20.07 0.95 8.44
C GLN A 257 19.05 2.05 8.64
N TYR A 258 19.53 3.28 8.79
CA TYR A 258 18.69 4.46 8.78
C TYR A 258 18.67 5.04 7.39
N GLU A 259 17.49 5.31 6.89
CA GLU A 259 17.31 5.88 5.57
C GLU A 259 16.76 7.30 5.70
N TYR A 260 17.55 8.26 5.24
CA TYR A 260 17.19 9.68 5.18
C TYR A 260 16.78 10.00 3.76
N SER A 261 15.51 10.35 3.59
CA SER A 261 14.96 10.76 2.31
C SER A 261 14.76 12.26 2.30
N PHE A 262 15.35 12.93 1.31
CA PHE A 262 15.19 14.36 1.10
C PHE A 262 14.21 14.64 -0.05
N GLY A 263 13.34 15.65 0.12
CA GLY A 263 12.45 16.17 -0.91
C GLY A 263 12.81 17.62 -1.23
N GLY A 264 13.09 17.92 -2.49
CA GLY A 264 13.65 19.20 -2.90
C GLY A 264 13.28 19.52 -4.34
N TYR A 265 13.07 20.81 -4.60
CA TYR A 265 12.72 21.31 -5.92
C TYR A 265 13.98 21.75 -6.68
N PHE A 266 14.14 21.28 -7.91
CA PHE A 266 15.17 21.74 -8.84
C PHE A 266 14.49 22.15 -10.15
N PRO A 267 14.66 23.39 -10.64
CA PRO A 267 14.05 23.83 -11.90
C PRO A 267 14.32 22.90 -13.08
N ASP A 268 15.54 22.37 -13.20
CA ASP A 268 15.88 21.46 -14.31
C ASP A 268 15.27 20.08 -14.14
N ARG A 269 15.17 19.56 -12.90
CA ARG A 269 14.41 18.33 -12.64
C ARG A 269 12.93 18.53 -12.92
N GLU A 270 12.38 19.66 -12.53
CA GLU A 270 10.96 19.97 -12.75
C GLU A 270 10.64 20.00 -14.25
N LYS A 271 11.52 20.57 -15.08
CA LYS A 271 11.36 20.49 -16.54
C LYS A 271 11.35 19.05 -17.04
N LEU A 272 12.22 18.18 -16.51
CA LEU A 272 12.23 16.75 -16.86
C LEU A 272 10.94 16.06 -16.42
N ILE A 273 10.44 16.33 -15.21
CA ILE A 273 9.17 15.81 -14.70
C ILE A 273 8.01 16.29 -15.59
N GLN A 274 7.97 17.56 -15.97
CA GLN A 274 6.95 18.12 -16.84
C GLN A 274 6.99 17.52 -18.25
N GLU A 275 8.19 17.29 -18.80
CA GLU A 275 8.34 16.63 -20.09
C GLU A 275 7.92 15.16 -20.02
N ASP A 276 8.29 14.45 -18.96
CA ASP A 276 7.89 13.05 -18.73
C ASP A 276 6.37 12.91 -18.58
N ASN A 277 5.75 13.77 -17.78
CA ASN A 277 4.30 13.85 -17.63
C ASN A 277 3.61 14.17 -18.97
N ARG A 278 4.21 15.00 -19.82
CA ARG A 278 3.68 15.30 -21.16
C ARG A 278 3.76 14.09 -22.09
N ARG A 279 4.84 13.30 -22.02
CA ARG A 279 4.97 12.03 -22.77
C ARG A 279 3.93 11.03 -22.29
N PHE A 280 3.76 10.91 -20.98
CA PHE A 280 2.74 10.07 -20.38
C PHE A 280 1.33 10.47 -20.83
N GLU A 281 0.97 11.75 -20.73
CA GLU A 281 -0.34 12.24 -21.19
C GLU A 281 -0.55 12.01 -22.69
N SER A 282 0.48 12.24 -23.51
CA SER A 282 0.41 11.96 -24.96
C SER A 282 0.15 10.47 -25.25
N LEU A 283 0.71 9.57 -24.43
CA LEU A 283 0.49 8.13 -24.52
C LEU A 283 -0.96 7.75 -24.13
N LEU A 284 -1.52 8.39 -23.11
CA LEU A 284 -2.93 8.24 -22.72
C LEU A 284 -3.88 8.78 -23.79
N GLN A 285 -3.60 9.96 -24.34
CA GLN A 285 -4.38 10.55 -25.43
C GLN A 285 -4.35 9.70 -26.69
N LYS A 286 -3.21 9.09 -27.02
CA LYS A 286 -3.12 8.09 -28.09
C LYS A 286 -4.06 6.90 -27.86
N ALA A 287 -4.16 6.41 -26.63
CA ALA A 287 -5.09 5.33 -26.31
C ALA A 287 -6.53 5.78 -26.53
N ARG A 288 -6.93 6.96 -26.02
CA ARG A 288 -8.28 7.53 -26.23
C ARG A 288 -8.61 7.72 -27.74
N LEU A 289 -7.67 8.29 -28.51
CA LEU A 289 -7.79 8.49 -29.97
C LEU A 289 -7.92 7.18 -30.75
N SER A 290 -7.39 6.09 -30.19
CA SER A 290 -7.47 4.73 -30.75
C SER A 290 -8.67 3.96 -30.19
N ASN A 291 -9.66 4.68 -29.65
CA ASN A 291 -10.84 4.10 -29.00
C ASN A 291 -10.45 3.06 -27.93
N TYR A 292 -9.45 3.40 -27.13
CA TYR A 292 -8.91 2.61 -26.04
C TYR A 292 -8.31 1.26 -26.46
N THR A 293 -7.99 1.09 -27.74
CA THR A 293 -7.23 -0.06 -28.24
C THR A 293 -5.74 0.26 -28.17
N VAL A 294 -4.96 -0.62 -27.55
CA VAL A 294 -3.50 -0.49 -27.41
C VAL A 294 -2.80 -1.76 -27.87
N ASP A 295 -1.56 -1.61 -28.34
CA ASP A 295 -0.72 -2.68 -28.89
C ASP A 295 0.60 -2.83 -28.13
N SER A 296 1.49 -3.69 -28.63
CA SER A 296 2.79 -3.96 -28.00
C SER A 296 3.71 -2.75 -27.96
N GLU A 297 3.64 -1.84 -28.95
CA GLU A 297 4.48 -0.63 -28.97
C GLU A 297 4.01 0.35 -27.90
N TRP A 298 2.70 0.52 -27.75
CA TRP A 298 2.12 1.28 -26.65
C TRP A 298 2.54 0.72 -25.29
N TRP A 299 2.44 -0.60 -25.10
CA TRP A 299 2.85 -1.25 -23.85
C TRP A 299 4.35 -1.10 -23.58
N GLN A 300 5.19 -1.23 -24.60
CA GLN A 300 6.64 -1.01 -24.46
C GLN A 300 6.92 0.42 -23.97
N ALA A 301 6.27 1.44 -24.55
CA ALA A 301 6.40 2.81 -24.08
C ALA A 301 5.89 2.97 -22.64
N TYR A 302 4.68 2.46 -22.35
CA TYR A 302 4.05 2.55 -21.03
C TYR A 302 4.90 1.90 -19.93
N SER A 303 5.49 0.74 -20.19
CA SER A 303 6.27 -0.03 -19.22
C SER A 303 7.57 0.64 -18.76
N THR A 304 7.93 1.78 -19.35
CA THR A 304 9.08 2.60 -18.93
C THR A 304 8.73 3.63 -17.85
N PHE A 305 7.45 3.88 -17.62
CA PHE A 305 6.95 4.79 -16.59
C PHE A 305 6.87 4.11 -15.21
N ASP A 306 6.79 4.90 -14.15
CA ASP A 306 6.88 4.39 -12.78
C ASP A 306 5.53 3.93 -12.20
N GLU A 307 5.56 3.45 -10.96
CA GLU A 307 4.35 3.02 -10.25
C GLU A 307 3.33 4.16 -10.04
N GLY A 308 3.76 5.43 -9.94
CA GLY A 308 2.86 6.58 -9.82
C GLY A 308 2.00 6.77 -11.08
N ASP A 309 2.58 6.51 -12.24
CA ASP A 309 1.88 6.57 -13.53
C ASP A 309 0.87 5.40 -13.68
N LEU A 310 1.18 4.23 -13.09
CA LEU A 310 0.24 3.12 -12.92
C LEU A 310 -0.98 3.49 -12.08
N TRP A 311 -0.78 4.20 -10.95
CA TRP A 311 -1.87 4.73 -10.15
C TRP A 311 -2.75 5.71 -10.94
N THR A 312 -2.15 6.52 -11.80
CA THR A 312 -2.91 7.43 -12.68
C THR A 312 -3.76 6.67 -13.68
N LEU A 313 -3.19 5.66 -14.37
CA LEU A 313 -3.95 4.84 -15.31
C LEU A 313 -5.12 4.11 -14.63
N ARG A 314 -4.91 3.66 -13.40
CA ARG A 314 -5.94 3.03 -12.59
C ARG A 314 -7.05 4.01 -12.19
N ARG A 315 -6.70 5.22 -11.76
CA ARG A 315 -7.70 6.26 -11.47
C ARG A 315 -8.54 6.55 -12.72
N LEU A 316 -7.90 6.65 -13.87
CA LEU A 316 -8.58 6.79 -15.16
C LEU A 316 -9.51 5.62 -15.47
N ALA A 317 -9.13 4.38 -15.18
CA ALA A 317 -10.02 3.22 -15.39
C ALA A 317 -11.29 3.26 -14.52
N LYS A 318 -11.24 3.91 -13.35
CA LYS A 318 -12.43 4.14 -12.50
C LYS A 318 -13.35 5.22 -13.08
N ASP A 319 -12.77 6.29 -13.60
CA ASP A 319 -13.51 7.49 -14.01
C ASP A 319 -13.96 7.44 -15.50
N GLU A 320 -13.17 6.78 -16.35
CA GLU A 320 -13.33 6.73 -17.81
C GLU A 320 -13.30 5.24 -18.26
N PRO A 321 -14.48 4.58 -18.44
CA PRO A 321 -14.61 3.14 -18.65
C PRO A 321 -13.79 2.56 -19.82
N GLY A 322 -13.40 3.40 -20.79
CA GLY A 322 -12.49 2.99 -21.86
C GLY A 322 -11.13 2.49 -21.35
N PHE A 323 -10.60 3.08 -20.27
CA PHE A 323 -9.31 2.69 -19.70
C PHE A 323 -9.32 1.30 -19.03
N VAL A 324 -10.48 0.74 -18.70
CA VAL A 324 -10.62 -0.69 -18.32
C VAL A 324 -10.09 -1.58 -19.45
N LYS A 325 -10.40 -1.25 -20.72
CA LYS A 325 -9.91 -2.00 -21.89
C LYS A 325 -8.42 -1.85 -22.09
N VAL A 326 -7.88 -0.65 -21.80
CA VAL A 326 -6.43 -0.39 -21.85
C VAL A 326 -5.70 -1.23 -20.81
N MET A 327 -6.21 -1.29 -19.58
CA MET A 327 -5.67 -2.13 -18.51
C MET A 327 -5.74 -3.62 -18.86
N ASP A 328 -6.86 -4.10 -19.42
CA ASP A 328 -6.98 -5.48 -19.91
C ASP A 328 -5.93 -5.82 -20.97
N ALA A 329 -5.74 -4.91 -21.94
CA ALA A 329 -4.78 -5.10 -23.02
C ALA A 329 -3.33 -5.02 -22.52
N ALA A 330 -3.02 -4.09 -21.61
CA ALA A 330 -1.72 -3.97 -20.97
C ALA A 330 -1.35 -5.25 -20.20
N ALA A 331 -2.30 -5.83 -19.47
CA ALA A 331 -2.13 -7.09 -18.76
C ALA A 331 -1.82 -8.26 -19.73
N ARG A 332 -2.63 -8.41 -20.78
CA ARG A 332 -2.40 -9.37 -21.89
C ARG A 332 -1.03 -9.23 -22.54
N LEU A 333 -0.58 -7.99 -22.78
CA LEU A 333 0.72 -7.70 -23.39
C LEU A 333 1.90 -7.98 -22.44
N LYS A 334 1.79 -7.65 -21.15
CA LYS A 334 2.82 -7.96 -20.13
C LYS A 334 3.10 -9.45 -20.04
N TYR A 335 2.06 -10.27 -20.07
CA TYR A 335 2.15 -11.71 -19.87
C TYR A 335 2.13 -12.54 -21.17
N GLY A 336 1.87 -11.89 -22.31
CA GLY A 336 2.07 -12.47 -23.63
C GLY A 336 0.99 -13.45 -24.09
N PHE A 337 -0.29 -13.14 -23.86
CA PHE A 337 -1.40 -13.99 -24.30
C PHE A 337 -2.54 -13.17 -24.93
N THR A 338 -3.25 -13.75 -25.89
CA THR A 338 -4.39 -13.12 -26.57
C THR A 338 -5.73 -13.75 -26.20
N ALA A 339 -5.72 -15.04 -25.84
CA ALA A 339 -6.87 -15.80 -25.36
C ALA A 339 -6.45 -16.60 -24.13
N VAL A 340 -7.36 -16.74 -23.18
CA VAL A 340 -7.11 -17.46 -21.93
C VAL A 340 -7.74 -18.85 -22.03
N ASP A 341 -6.89 -19.86 -22.17
CA ASP A 341 -7.26 -21.24 -21.84
C ASP A 341 -6.67 -21.65 -20.49
N ARG A 342 -7.06 -22.81 -19.97
CA ARG A 342 -6.60 -23.28 -18.66
C ARG A 342 -5.08 -23.44 -18.56
N GLN A 343 -4.42 -23.86 -19.64
CA GLN A 343 -2.96 -24.06 -19.65
C GLN A 343 -2.23 -22.71 -19.60
N THR A 344 -2.70 -21.76 -20.40
CA THR A 344 -2.20 -20.39 -20.47
C THR A 344 -2.42 -19.67 -19.14
N ALA A 345 -3.64 -19.75 -18.57
CA ALA A 345 -3.94 -19.19 -17.25
C ALA A 345 -3.00 -19.74 -16.17
N GLN A 346 -2.79 -21.06 -16.13
CA GLN A 346 -1.90 -21.68 -15.16
C GLN A 346 -0.45 -21.20 -15.33
N ALA A 347 0.04 -21.09 -16.57
CA ALA A 347 1.40 -20.60 -16.84
C ALA A 347 1.58 -19.12 -16.45
N VAL A 348 0.59 -18.27 -16.74
CA VAL A 348 0.59 -16.86 -16.34
C VAL A 348 0.53 -16.74 -14.81
N PHE A 349 -0.34 -17.49 -14.14
CA PHE A 349 -0.44 -17.54 -12.69
C PHE A 349 0.90 -17.92 -12.04
N GLU A 350 1.58 -18.96 -12.54
CA GLU A 350 2.90 -19.38 -12.04
C GLU A 350 3.96 -18.30 -12.27
N ARG A 351 3.92 -17.60 -13.40
CA ARG A 351 4.80 -16.46 -13.67
C ARG A 351 4.57 -15.31 -12.69
N ILE A 352 3.31 -14.93 -12.44
CA ILE A 352 2.97 -13.89 -11.43
C ILE A 352 3.48 -14.30 -10.05
N CYS A 353 3.31 -15.57 -9.65
CA CYS A 353 3.81 -16.08 -8.39
C CYS A 353 5.34 -15.97 -8.27
N ASN A 354 6.06 -16.33 -9.33
CA ASN A 354 7.52 -16.25 -9.37
C ASN A 354 8.03 -14.81 -9.34
N GLU A 355 7.39 -13.91 -10.09
CA GLU A 355 7.71 -12.47 -10.09
C GLU A 355 7.45 -11.88 -8.69
N ALA A 356 6.32 -12.23 -8.05
CA ALA A 356 6.00 -11.78 -6.71
C ALA A 356 7.00 -12.29 -5.67
N ASP A 357 7.38 -13.57 -5.73
CA ASP A 357 8.37 -14.16 -4.82
C ASP A 357 9.77 -13.54 -5.01
N ALA A 358 10.15 -13.24 -6.26
CA ALA A 358 11.42 -12.59 -6.58
C ALA A 358 11.46 -11.13 -6.09
N ALA A 359 10.37 -10.38 -6.31
CA ALA A 359 10.21 -9.01 -5.83
C ALA A 359 9.93 -8.93 -4.33
N MET A 360 9.56 -10.06 -3.71
CA MET A 360 9.00 -10.15 -2.36
C MET A 360 7.81 -9.19 -2.16
N ARG A 361 7.08 -8.93 -3.24
CA ARG A 361 5.97 -7.97 -3.30
C ARG A 361 4.92 -8.47 -4.27
N TYR A 362 3.65 -8.27 -3.93
CA TYR A 362 2.55 -8.43 -4.87
C TYR A 362 1.62 -7.22 -4.79
N ASP A 363 1.33 -6.58 -5.92
CA ASP A 363 0.39 -5.46 -5.97
C ASP A 363 -0.94 -5.89 -6.62
N ALA A 364 -1.97 -6.10 -5.80
CA ALA A 364 -3.29 -6.45 -6.31
C ALA A 364 -3.94 -5.30 -7.12
N GLY A 365 -3.41 -4.07 -7.00
CA GLY A 365 -3.81 -2.91 -7.78
C GLY A 365 -2.95 -2.64 -9.02
N GLY A 366 -1.85 -3.38 -9.19
CA GLY A 366 -0.96 -3.28 -10.35
C GLY A 366 -1.45 -4.08 -11.56
N VAL A 367 -0.63 -4.12 -12.61
CA VAL A 367 -0.93 -4.89 -13.84
C VAL A 367 -1.06 -6.39 -13.54
N GLU A 368 -0.29 -6.93 -12.60
CA GLU A 368 -0.39 -8.32 -12.13
C GLU A 368 -1.68 -8.63 -11.36
N GLY A 369 -2.22 -7.65 -10.63
CA GLY A 369 -3.52 -7.75 -9.97
C GLY A 369 -4.65 -7.76 -10.98
N TRP A 370 -4.58 -6.86 -11.95
CA TRP A 370 -5.53 -6.77 -13.06
C TRP A 370 -5.51 -8.04 -13.93
N GLU A 371 -4.32 -8.54 -14.25
CA GLU A 371 -4.12 -9.80 -14.96
C GLU A 371 -4.79 -10.97 -14.23
N MET A 372 -4.64 -11.06 -12.91
CA MET A 372 -5.30 -12.10 -12.12
C MET A 372 -6.81 -12.09 -12.34
N GLY A 373 -7.42 -10.90 -12.46
CA GLY A 373 -8.83 -10.73 -12.81
C GLY A 373 -9.24 -11.30 -14.17
N LEU A 374 -8.31 -11.41 -15.12
CA LEU A 374 -8.55 -11.98 -16.45
C LEU A 374 -8.42 -13.51 -16.51
N ILE A 375 -7.66 -14.11 -15.59
CA ILE A 375 -7.30 -15.54 -15.67
C ILE A 375 -7.87 -16.39 -14.53
N PHE A 376 -8.31 -15.79 -13.42
CA PHE A 376 -8.64 -16.54 -12.21
C PHE A 376 -9.67 -17.63 -12.46
N ASP A 377 -10.67 -17.36 -13.30
CA ASP A 377 -11.77 -18.27 -13.58
C ASP A 377 -11.37 -19.53 -14.38
N MET A 378 -10.17 -19.53 -14.97
CA MET A 378 -9.58 -20.67 -15.65
C MET A 378 -8.66 -21.49 -14.74
N LEU A 379 -8.36 -21.00 -13.54
CA LEU A 379 -7.53 -21.71 -12.56
C LEU A 379 -8.33 -22.78 -11.80
N ASP A 380 -7.63 -23.82 -11.34
CA ASP A 380 -8.24 -24.85 -10.49
C ASP A 380 -8.40 -24.32 -9.05
N VAL A 381 -9.61 -23.88 -8.72
CA VAL A 381 -9.96 -23.36 -7.38
C VAL A 381 -9.64 -24.38 -6.26
N ASN A 382 -9.76 -25.69 -6.50
CA ASN A 382 -9.44 -26.70 -5.47
C ASN A 382 -7.95 -26.70 -5.14
N ARG A 383 -7.10 -26.54 -6.17
CA ARG A 383 -5.66 -26.43 -5.99
C ARG A 383 -5.29 -25.16 -5.23
N LEU A 384 -5.90 -24.02 -5.59
CA LEU A 384 -5.70 -22.75 -4.89
C LEU A 384 -6.09 -22.85 -3.40
N VAL A 385 -7.25 -23.45 -3.10
CA VAL A 385 -7.73 -23.70 -1.73
C VAL A 385 -6.75 -24.61 -0.97
N ALA A 386 -6.26 -25.69 -1.60
CA ALA A 386 -5.31 -26.60 -0.97
C ALA A 386 -3.96 -25.92 -0.65
N ASP A 387 -3.43 -25.14 -1.60
CA ASP A 387 -2.16 -24.43 -1.43
C ASP A 387 -2.27 -23.33 -0.37
N TYR A 388 -3.37 -22.57 -0.37
CA TYR A 388 -3.63 -21.54 0.64
C TYR A 388 -3.88 -22.13 2.03
N SER A 389 -4.63 -23.23 2.11
CA SER A 389 -4.85 -23.99 3.34
C SER A 389 -3.52 -24.44 3.96
N LYS A 390 -2.59 -24.92 3.14
CA LYS A 390 -1.25 -25.31 3.58
C LYS A 390 -0.47 -24.11 4.12
N ALA A 391 -0.57 -22.95 3.47
CA ALA A 391 0.05 -21.71 3.94
C ALA A 391 -0.54 -21.26 5.30
N LEU A 392 -1.87 -21.28 5.46
CA LEU A 392 -2.55 -20.97 6.71
C LEU A 392 -2.11 -21.91 7.86
N LYS A 393 -2.04 -23.22 7.59
CA LYS A 393 -1.63 -24.25 8.56
C LYS A 393 -0.14 -24.26 8.89
N SER A 394 0.70 -23.57 8.11
CA SER A 394 2.16 -23.61 8.27
C SER A 394 2.68 -22.92 9.53
N GLY A 395 1.86 -22.09 10.20
CA GLY A 395 2.28 -21.24 11.32
C GLY A 395 3.21 -20.08 10.92
N ARG A 396 3.70 -20.03 9.67
CA ARG A 396 4.48 -18.90 9.14
C ARG A 396 3.62 -17.66 9.08
N SER A 397 4.19 -16.48 9.28
CA SER A 397 3.40 -15.26 9.27
C SER A 397 2.80 -15.02 7.88
N LEU A 398 1.51 -14.68 7.82
CA LEU A 398 0.89 -14.12 6.61
C LEU A 398 1.08 -12.60 6.53
N TYR A 399 1.78 -12.02 7.51
CA TYR A 399 1.95 -10.59 7.62
C TYR A 399 2.88 -10.07 6.53
N SER A 400 2.26 -9.52 5.48
CA SER A 400 2.87 -8.50 4.66
C SER A 400 2.65 -7.15 5.35
N SER A 401 3.63 -6.26 5.36
CA SER A 401 3.32 -4.86 5.69
C SER A 401 2.33 -4.36 4.65
N LYS A 402 1.09 -4.10 5.08
CA LYS A 402 0.05 -3.53 4.25
C LYS A 402 0.34 -2.04 4.10
N SER A 403 0.88 -1.63 2.96
CA SER A 403 0.90 -0.24 2.54
C SER A 403 -0.24 -0.07 1.54
N GLY A 404 -1.37 0.43 2.00
CA GLY A 404 -2.48 0.84 1.14
C GLY A 404 -2.66 2.34 1.24
N SER A 405 -2.92 3.00 0.12
CA SER A 405 -3.62 4.29 0.16
C SER A 405 -5.02 4.03 0.72
N HIS A 406 -5.42 4.71 1.79
CA HIS A 406 -6.79 4.63 2.35
C HIS A 406 -7.90 4.88 1.32
N GLU A 407 -7.55 5.43 0.16
CA GLU A 407 -8.48 5.75 -0.92
C GLU A 407 -9.06 4.51 -1.63
N TYR A 408 -8.48 3.30 -1.45
CA TYR A 408 -8.94 2.10 -2.15
C TYR A 408 -8.73 0.79 -1.36
N ASP A 409 -9.64 0.49 -0.43
CA ASP A 409 -9.60 -0.69 0.46
C ASP A 409 -9.56 -2.06 -0.25
N GLU A 410 -9.89 -2.14 -1.55
CA GLU A 410 -9.85 -3.39 -2.31
C GLU A 410 -8.46 -3.76 -2.85
N TYR A 411 -7.49 -2.84 -2.82
CA TYR A 411 -6.24 -3.00 -3.57
C TYR A 411 -5.03 -2.90 -2.65
N TRP A 412 -4.56 -4.08 -2.28
CA TRP A 412 -3.48 -4.24 -1.31
C TRP A 412 -2.15 -4.45 -2.02
N THR A 413 -1.16 -3.65 -1.66
CA THR A 413 0.24 -3.99 -1.89
C THR A 413 0.73 -4.85 -0.72
N TYR A 414 1.11 -6.09 -1.02
CA TYR A 414 1.62 -7.05 -0.05
C TYR A 414 3.15 -7.04 -0.13
N ASN A 415 3.80 -6.33 0.80
CA ASN A 415 5.26 -6.32 0.92
C ASN A 415 5.73 -7.37 1.95
N HIS A 416 6.60 -8.28 1.52
CA HIS A 416 7.21 -9.32 2.34
C HIS A 416 8.66 -8.93 2.63
N ASP A 417 8.89 -8.10 3.64
CA ASP A 417 10.25 -7.70 4.00
C ASP A 417 11.01 -8.89 4.64
N PRO A 418 12.05 -9.44 3.98
CA PRO A 418 12.85 -10.52 4.57
C PRO A 418 13.64 -10.05 5.79
N LYS A 419 13.85 -8.73 5.95
CA LYS A 419 14.54 -8.12 7.10
C LYS A 419 13.66 -8.08 8.35
N ASN A 420 12.36 -8.39 8.26
CA ASN A 420 11.53 -8.52 9.44
C ASN A 420 11.77 -9.87 10.14
N GLU A 421 12.89 -9.96 10.86
CA GLU A 421 13.39 -11.18 11.51
C GLU A 421 12.40 -11.83 12.49
N PHE A 422 11.41 -11.07 12.99
CA PHE A 422 10.41 -11.56 13.95
C PHE A 422 9.39 -12.50 13.34
N TYR A 423 9.22 -12.46 12.02
CA TYR A 423 8.24 -13.26 11.32
C TYR A 423 8.94 -13.96 10.16
N LYS A 424 8.84 -15.28 10.05
CA LYS A 424 9.17 -15.97 8.79
C LYS A 424 7.95 -15.82 7.89
N PRO A 425 7.86 -14.80 7.02
CA PRO A 425 6.67 -14.61 6.19
C PRO A 425 6.51 -15.82 5.28
N VAL A 426 5.30 -16.13 4.87
CA VAL A 426 5.07 -16.99 3.71
C VAL A 426 5.65 -16.36 2.44
N PRO A 427 5.89 -17.13 1.36
CA PRO A 427 6.25 -16.54 0.07
C PRO A 427 5.20 -15.52 -0.41
N ALA A 428 5.62 -14.51 -1.17
CA ALA A 428 4.73 -13.48 -1.72
C ALA A 428 3.69 -14.05 -2.70
N SER A 429 3.98 -15.19 -3.34
CA SER A 429 3.03 -15.98 -4.11
C SER A 429 1.79 -16.41 -3.31
N VAL A 430 1.87 -16.48 -1.97
CA VAL A 430 0.68 -16.71 -1.13
C VAL A 430 -0.29 -15.53 -1.17
N SER A 431 0.20 -14.30 -1.34
CA SER A 431 -0.65 -13.13 -1.57
C SER A 431 -1.34 -13.18 -2.95
N VAL A 432 -0.65 -13.72 -3.96
CA VAL A 432 -1.23 -13.96 -5.30
C VAL A 432 -2.38 -14.97 -5.20
N ILE A 433 -2.15 -16.11 -4.52
CA ILE A 433 -3.16 -17.14 -4.27
C ILE A 433 -4.35 -16.54 -3.51
N ARG A 434 -4.09 -15.74 -2.46
CA ARG A 434 -5.14 -15.08 -1.68
C ARG A 434 -6.02 -14.19 -2.56
N HIS A 435 -5.43 -13.39 -3.45
CA HIS A 435 -6.18 -12.52 -4.34
C HIS A 435 -7.02 -13.33 -5.34
N ALA A 436 -6.45 -14.37 -5.94
CA ALA A 436 -7.18 -15.28 -6.82
C ALA A 436 -8.38 -15.93 -6.10
N LEU A 437 -8.21 -16.34 -4.84
CA LEU A 437 -9.31 -16.88 -4.03
C LEU A 437 -10.39 -15.83 -3.77
N HIS A 438 -10.03 -14.58 -3.48
CA HIS A 438 -11.03 -13.52 -3.28
C HIS A 438 -11.84 -13.21 -4.56
N LEU A 439 -11.20 -13.30 -5.73
CA LEU A 439 -11.91 -13.17 -7.01
C LEU A 439 -12.86 -14.36 -7.27
N TRP A 440 -12.41 -15.58 -6.96
CA TRP A 440 -13.26 -16.77 -7.02
C TRP A 440 -14.44 -16.70 -6.06
N ASP A 441 -14.22 -16.23 -4.83
CA ASP A 441 -15.23 -16.05 -3.80
C ASP A 441 -16.35 -15.12 -4.30
N LYS A 442 -15.98 -13.91 -4.74
CA LYS A 442 -16.90 -12.95 -5.38
C LYS A 442 -17.68 -13.56 -6.55
N LYS A 443 -17.03 -14.36 -7.40
CA LYS A 443 -17.68 -15.03 -8.54
C LYS A 443 -18.67 -16.10 -8.08
N LEU A 444 -18.27 -16.97 -7.15
CA LEU A 444 -19.10 -18.07 -6.67
C LEU A 444 -20.32 -17.55 -5.90
N ASP A 445 -20.17 -16.46 -5.14
CA ASP A 445 -21.28 -15.79 -4.46
C ASP A 445 -22.27 -15.20 -5.45
N ALA A 446 -21.79 -14.61 -6.54
CA ALA A 446 -22.67 -14.11 -7.60
C ALA A 446 -23.44 -15.25 -8.30
N GLU A 447 -22.81 -16.42 -8.48
CA GLU A 447 -23.46 -17.61 -9.06
C GLU A 447 -24.43 -18.30 -8.09
N GLN A 448 -24.15 -18.27 -6.78
CA GLN A 448 -24.92 -18.96 -5.74
C GLN A 448 -25.07 -18.11 -4.45
N PRO A 449 -25.83 -16.99 -4.45
CA PRO A 449 -25.87 -16.02 -3.34
C PRO A 449 -26.42 -16.52 -1.99
N HIS A 450 -26.84 -17.79 -1.90
CA HIS A 450 -27.51 -18.38 -0.75
C HIS A 450 -26.86 -19.70 -0.30
N ARG A 451 -25.67 -20.02 -0.80
CA ARG A 451 -24.96 -21.26 -0.46
C ARG A 451 -23.51 -20.97 -0.19
N ASP A 452 -23.00 -21.55 0.89
CA ASP A 452 -21.58 -21.52 1.18
C ASP A 452 -20.78 -22.07 0.00
N ASN A 453 -19.82 -21.29 -0.45
CA ASN A 453 -18.92 -21.70 -1.50
C ASN A 453 -17.72 -22.49 -0.91
N LEU A 454 -16.90 -23.08 -1.80
CA LEU A 454 -15.75 -23.91 -1.38
C LEU A 454 -14.75 -23.12 -0.51
N ILE A 455 -14.55 -21.84 -0.81
CA ILE A 455 -13.57 -20.96 -0.18
C ILE A 455 -14.05 -20.59 1.22
N GLU A 456 -15.30 -20.18 1.36
CA GLU A 456 -15.95 -19.97 2.65
C GLU A 456 -15.88 -21.22 3.54
N THR A 457 -16.18 -22.39 2.98
CA THR A 457 -16.22 -23.66 3.74
C THR A 457 -14.83 -24.11 4.19
N GLU A 458 -13.81 -23.99 3.33
CA GLU A 458 -12.49 -24.57 3.58
C GLU A 458 -11.46 -23.56 4.11
N ILE A 459 -11.57 -22.28 3.78
CA ILE A 459 -10.57 -21.25 4.12
C ILE A 459 -10.99 -20.38 5.30
N ALA A 460 -12.23 -19.90 5.36
CA ALA A 460 -12.67 -19.01 6.44
C ALA A 460 -12.47 -19.64 7.86
N PRO A 461 -12.79 -20.92 8.10
CA PRO A 461 -12.51 -21.57 9.38
C PRO A 461 -11.02 -21.64 9.72
N LEU A 462 -10.14 -21.74 8.71
CA LEU A 462 -8.70 -21.82 8.93
C LEU A 462 -8.10 -20.49 9.36
N TYR A 463 -8.65 -19.35 8.93
CA TYR A 463 -8.28 -18.05 9.46
C TYR A 463 -8.55 -17.97 10.97
N ILE A 464 -9.73 -18.42 11.41
CA ILE A 464 -10.05 -18.45 12.84
C ILE A 464 -9.12 -19.43 13.57
N ALA A 465 -9.06 -20.69 13.11
CA ALA A 465 -8.40 -21.78 13.84
C ALA A 465 -6.88 -21.62 13.94
N TYR A 466 -6.22 -21.09 12.90
CA TYR A 466 -4.76 -21.01 12.84
C TYR A 466 -4.21 -19.60 13.00
N ARG A 467 -5.03 -18.56 12.81
CA ARG A 467 -4.57 -17.16 12.83
C ARG A 467 -5.28 -16.29 13.86
N GLY A 468 -6.47 -16.68 14.32
CA GLY A 468 -7.32 -15.79 15.11
C GLY A 468 -7.74 -14.53 14.33
N ASP A 469 -7.59 -14.53 13.00
CA ASP A 469 -7.84 -13.38 12.13
C ASP A 469 -9.31 -13.38 11.72
N VAL A 470 -10.15 -12.82 12.59
CA VAL A 470 -11.61 -12.77 12.40
C VAL A 470 -11.96 -11.85 11.23
N GLY A 471 -11.21 -10.77 11.03
CA GLY A 471 -11.43 -9.84 9.92
C GLY A 471 -11.22 -10.48 8.55
N ALA A 472 -10.12 -11.23 8.37
CA ALA A 472 -9.89 -11.95 7.12
C ALA A 472 -10.90 -13.10 6.89
N ALA A 473 -11.39 -13.74 7.95
CA ALA A 473 -12.49 -14.70 7.84
C ALA A 473 -13.80 -14.00 7.42
N ALA A 474 -14.14 -12.88 8.06
CA ALA A 474 -15.35 -12.10 7.79
C ALA A 474 -15.39 -11.52 6.37
N SER A 475 -14.24 -11.20 5.78
CA SER A 475 -14.17 -10.78 4.39
C SER A 475 -14.45 -11.89 3.36
N LEU A 476 -14.45 -13.16 3.78
CA LEU A 476 -14.85 -14.30 2.95
C LEU A 476 -16.30 -14.69 3.22
N GLY A 477 -16.75 -14.71 4.48
CA GLY A 477 -18.12 -15.07 4.82
C GLY A 477 -18.31 -16.55 5.18
N GLY A 478 -19.44 -17.12 4.78
CA GLY A 478 -19.87 -18.50 5.05
C GLY A 478 -20.68 -18.72 6.33
N SER A 479 -21.63 -19.66 6.27
CA SER A 479 -22.52 -20.03 7.38
C SER A 479 -21.77 -20.53 8.64
N LEU A 480 -20.64 -21.23 8.49
CA LEU A 480 -19.83 -21.67 9.63
C LEU A 480 -19.24 -20.50 10.42
N LEU A 481 -18.81 -19.45 9.72
CA LEU A 481 -18.31 -18.23 10.34
C LEU A 481 -19.44 -17.47 11.03
N GLU A 482 -20.60 -17.35 10.37
CA GLU A 482 -21.79 -16.73 10.95
C GLU A 482 -22.20 -17.42 12.26
N GLU A 483 -22.32 -18.74 12.24
CA GLU A 483 -22.64 -19.53 13.45
C GLU A 483 -21.61 -19.30 14.54
N TYR A 484 -20.31 -19.28 14.18
CA TYR A 484 -19.24 -19.03 15.14
C TYR A 484 -19.39 -17.65 15.77
N LEU A 485 -19.57 -16.60 14.97
CA LEU A 485 -19.70 -15.23 15.43
C LEU A 485 -20.98 -15.03 16.27
N LEU A 486 -22.11 -15.61 15.87
CA LEU A 486 -23.35 -15.60 16.65
C LEU A 486 -23.19 -16.30 18.00
N ARG A 487 -22.48 -17.44 18.05
CA ARG A 487 -22.15 -18.11 19.32
C ARG A 487 -21.25 -17.25 20.20
N GLN A 488 -20.27 -16.53 19.64
CA GLN A 488 -19.44 -15.61 20.42
C GLN A 488 -20.26 -14.42 20.93
N PHE A 489 -21.12 -13.84 20.11
CA PHE A 489 -22.05 -12.79 20.53
C PHE A 489 -22.96 -13.24 21.68
N HIS A 490 -23.51 -14.46 21.62
CA HIS A 490 -24.34 -14.99 22.71
C HIS A 490 -23.56 -15.21 24.01
N ARG A 491 -22.26 -15.50 23.93
CA ARG A 491 -21.38 -15.60 25.09
C ARG A 491 -21.01 -14.23 25.66
N GLU A 492 -20.79 -13.27 24.78
CA GLU A 492 -20.34 -11.93 25.13
C GLU A 492 -21.13 -10.86 24.36
N PRO A 493 -22.35 -10.51 24.82
CA PRO A 493 -23.21 -9.54 24.15
C PRO A 493 -22.85 -8.09 24.50
N ARG A 494 -21.87 -7.85 25.38
CA ARG A 494 -21.50 -6.48 25.79
C ARG A 494 -20.78 -5.77 24.66
N LEU A 495 -21.24 -4.56 24.35
CA LEU A 495 -20.71 -3.76 23.25
C LEU A 495 -19.35 -3.10 23.54
N LYS A 496 -19.16 -2.60 24.77
CA LYS A 496 -17.94 -1.90 25.22
C LYS A 496 -17.77 -1.97 26.74
N GLY A 497 -16.55 -1.73 27.23
CA GLY A 497 -16.24 -1.49 28.65
C GLY A 497 -14.94 -2.14 29.12
N MET A 498 -14.48 -1.79 30.33
CA MET A 498 -13.27 -2.32 30.97
C MET A 498 -13.31 -3.83 31.28
N GLY A 499 -14.42 -4.51 30.97
CA GLY A 499 -14.61 -5.94 31.19
C GLY A 499 -14.61 -6.79 29.91
N LEU A 500 -14.27 -6.22 28.75
CA LEU A 500 -13.95 -7.01 27.55
C LEU A 500 -12.51 -7.51 27.67
N ASP A 501 -12.31 -8.80 27.45
CA ASP A 501 -10.97 -9.37 27.42
C ASP A 501 -10.18 -8.81 26.23
N TYR A 502 -8.85 -8.76 26.36
CA TYR A 502 -7.97 -8.27 25.28
C TYR A 502 -8.22 -9.02 23.97
N GLU A 503 -8.57 -10.30 24.07
CA GLU A 503 -8.85 -11.15 22.93
C GLU A 503 -10.20 -10.84 22.27
N ASP A 504 -11.15 -10.19 22.96
CA ASP A 504 -12.52 -9.95 22.47
C ASP A 504 -12.75 -8.53 21.93
N ARG A 505 -11.71 -7.69 21.95
CA ARG A 505 -11.77 -6.30 21.50
C ARG A 505 -11.12 -6.12 20.13
N GLU A 506 -11.79 -5.39 19.26
CA GLU A 506 -11.23 -4.89 18.00
C GLU A 506 -10.92 -3.40 18.19
N TYR A 507 -9.71 -2.98 17.84
CA TYR A 507 -9.40 -1.56 17.78
C TYR A 507 -9.75 -1.02 16.41
N THR A 508 -10.85 -0.29 16.32
CA THR A 508 -11.35 0.31 15.08
C THR A 508 -11.74 1.74 15.38
N GLU A 509 -11.38 2.67 14.49
CA GLU A 509 -11.83 4.07 14.59
C GLU A 509 -11.54 4.74 15.94
N GLY A 510 -10.36 4.47 16.50
CA GLY A 510 -9.96 5.07 17.77
C GLY A 510 -10.65 4.50 18.99
N GLN A 511 -11.41 3.40 18.85
CA GLN A 511 -12.18 2.78 19.91
C GLN A 511 -11.90 1.28 19.98
N TYR A 512 -11.99 0.75 21.20
CA TYR A 512 -12.07 -0.69 21.42
C TYR A 512 -13.54 -1.08 21.48
N VAL A 513 -13.99 -1.84 20.50
CA VAL A 513 -15.35 -2.38 20.42
C VAL A 513 -15.32 -3.90 20.54
N ASN A 514 -16.45 -4.51 20.87
CA ASN A 514 -16.57 -5.96 20.81
C ASN A 514 -16.34 -6.45 19.37
N LYS A 515 -15.26 -7.23 19.17
CA LYS A 515 -14.84 -7.68 17.83
C LYS A 515 -15.88 -8.58 17.16
N TRP A 516 -16.60 -9.37 17.94
CA TRP A 516 -17.60 -10.31 17.43
C TRP A 516 -18.79 -9.55 16.85
N ILE A 517 -19.29 -8.56 17.58
CA ILE A 517 -20.36 -7.68 17.11
C ILE A 517 -19.88 -6.87 15.91
N TYR A 518 -18.66 -6.32 15.95
CA TYR A 518 -18.10 -5.52 14.86
C TYR A 518 -18.04 -6.29 13.54
N HIS A 519 -17.64 -7.56 13.56
CA HIS A 519 -17.63 -8.39 12.36
C HIS A 519 -19.04 -8.84 11.96
N LEU A 520 -19.92 -9.21 12.91
CA LEU A 520 -21.31 -9.58 12.60
C LEU A 520 -22.07 -8.47 11.85
N VAL A 521 -21.95 -7.22 12.30
CA VAL A 521 -22.67 -6.11 11.66
C VAL A 521 -22.18 -5.84 10.25
N GLN A 522 -20.94 -6.20 9.92
CA GLN A 522 -20.36 -5.99 8.59
C GLN A 522 -20.65 -7.11 7.59
N LEU A 523 -21.14 -8.28 8.02
CA LEU A 523 -21.44 -9.38 7.10
C LEU A 523 -22.61 -9.01 6.16
N ASP A 524 -22.42 -9.13 4.85
CA ASP A 524 -23.51 -8.95 3.86
C ASP A 524 -24.36 -10.22 3.66
N THR A 525 -24.13 -11.22 4.49
CA THR A 525 -24.82 -12.50 4.42
C THR A 525 -26.22 -12.46 5.08
N PRO A 526 -27.08 -13.49 4.89
CA PRO A 526 -28.39 -13.55 5.52
C PRO A 526 -28.35 -13.41 7.05
N ALA A 527 -27.38 -14.03 7.74
CA ALA A 527 -27.25 -13.89 9.18
C ALA A 527 -26.81 -12.49 9.62
N GLY A 528 -25.90 -11.85 8.89
CA GLY A 528 -25.52 -10.45 9.14
C GLY A 528 -26.72 -9.50 8.98
N LYS A 529 -27.50 -9.69 7.91
CA LYS A 529 -28.75 -8.96 7.67
C LYS A 529 -29.78 -9.19 8.78
N GLU A 530 -30.02 -10.45 9.16
CA GLU A 530 -30.94 -10.79 10.24
C GLU A 530 -30.47 -10.23 11.59
N PHE A 531 -29.16 -10.27 11.87
CA PHE A 531 -28.57 -9.68 13.07
C PHE A 531 -28.83 -8.17 13.13
N ARG A 532 -28.51 -7.43 12.05
CA ARG A 532 -28.78 -5.99 11.95
C ARG A 532 -30.27 -5.65 12.13
N GLN A 533 -31.16 -6.52 11.67
CA GLN A 533 -32.61 -6.35 11.81
C GLN A 533 -33.11 -6.62 13.23
N LYS A 534 -32.66 -7.70 13.88
CA LYS A 534 -33.08 -8.11 15.23
C LYS A 534 -32.42 -7.28 16.34
N HIS A 535 -31.21 -6.82 16.09
CA HIS A 535 -30.35 -6.10 17.03
C HIS A 535 -29.98 -4.72 16.50
N SER A 536 -30.95 -4.03 15.89
CA SER A 536 -30.74 -2.68 15.32
C SER A 536 -30.31 -1.69 16.39
N ASP A 537 -30.80 -1.83 17.62
CA ASP A 537 -30.41 -1.01 18.77
C ASP A 537 -28.91 -1.17 19.12
N ILE A 538 -28.40 -2.40 19.17
CA ILE A 538 -26.98 -2.69 19.41
C ILE A 538 -26.12 -2.18 18.24
N THR A 539 -26.60 -2.36 17.00
CA THR A 539 -25.91 -1.93 15.79
C THR A 539 -25.79 -0.40 15.71
N LEU A 540 -26.87 0.33 16.01
CA LEU A 540 -26.88 1.80 16.07
C LEU A 540 -26.01 2.31 17.21
N GLN A 541 -26.03 1.64 18.38
CA GLN A 541 -25.09 1.96 19.46
C GLN A 541 -23.64 1.77 19.03
N MET A 542 -23.31 0.69 18.30
CA MET A 542 -21.96 0.50 17.74
C MET A 542 -21.57 1.67 16.83
N ALA A 543 -22.45 2.05 15.90
CA ALA A 543 -22.22 3.17 15.00
C ALA A 543 -21.95 4.48 15.77
N LYS A 544 -22.76 4.76 16.81
CA LYS A 544 -22.56 5.90 17.72
C LYS A 544 -21.19 5.87 18.41
N LEU A 545 -20.76 4.71 18.91
CA LEU A 545 -19.46 4.60 19.56
C LEU A 545 -18.31 4.91 18.62
N MET A 546 -18.40 4.39 17.39
CA MET A 546 -17.37 4.63 16.39
C MET A 546 -17.33 6.11 15.98
N THR A 547 -18.47 6.77 15.80
CA THR A 547 -18.51 8.18 15.34
C THR A 547 -18.18 9.21 16.41
N THR A 548 -18.42 8.90 17.69
CA THR A 548 -18.16 9.84 18.82
C THR A 548 -16.71 9.83 19.33
N SER A 549 -15.83 9.03 18.72
CA SER A 549 -14.42 8.97 19.13
C SER A 549 -13.64 10.21 18.69
N MET A 550 -12.78 10.73 19.58
CA MET A 550 -11.91 11.89 19.32
C MET A 550 -10.85 11.66 18.22
N HIS A 551 -10.74 10.45 17.67
CA HIS A 551 -9.81 10.13 16.59
C HIS A 551 -10.51 9.99 15.24
N ASN A 552 -11.83 10.17 15.19
CA ASN A 552 -12.64 10.00 13.98
C ASN A 552 -12.92 11.29 13.19
N HIS A 553 -12.19 12.38 13.50
CA HIS A 553 -12.40 13.67 12.85
C HIS A 553 -12.23 13.61 11.32
N GLU A 554 -11.44 12.67 10.79
CA GLU A 554 -11.19 12.54 9.34
C GLU A 554 -11.88 11.34 8.69
N LYS A 555 -12.49 10.44 9.46
CA LYS A 555 -12.95 9.15 8.93
C LYS A 555 -14.42 9.13 8.50
N SER A 556 -14.70 8.24 7.56
CA SER A 556 -16.01 7.96 6.99
C SER A 556 -16.96 7.35 8.04
N PRO A 557 -18.28 7.53 7.88
CA PRO A 557 -19.26 6.80 8.69
C PRO A 557 -19.07 5.28 8.58
N PRO A 558 -19.41 4.49 9.62
CA PRO A 558 -19.24 3.03 9.58
C PRO A 558 -20.02 2.40 8.42
N GLU A 559 -19.32 1.68 7.53
CA GLU A 559 -19.87 1.06 6.31
C GLU A 559 -21.17 0.26 6.54
N PHE A 560 -21.23 -0.48 7.65
CA PHE A 560 -22.34 -1.41 7.92
C PHE A 560 -23.72 -0.75 8.09
N VAL A 561 -23.79 0.56 8.34
CA VAL A 561 -25.09 1.25 8.43
C VAL A 561 -25.78 1.35 7.08
N PHE A 562 -25.04 1.20 5.98
CA PHE A 562 -25.54 1.23 4.61
C PHE A 562 -25.81 -0.18 4.03
N SER A 563 -25.58 -1.24 4.80
CA SER A 563 -25.73 -2.63 4.34
C SER A 563 -27.18 -3.16 4.39
N ASP A 564 -28.17 -2.28 4.58
CA ASP A 564 -29.60 -2.63 4.61
C ASP A 564 -30.52 -1.56 3.96
N LEU A 565 -30.01 -0.82 2.98
CA LEU A 565 -30.75 0.26 2.28
C LEU A 565 -32.03 -0.24 1.58
N GLU A 566 -32.10 -1.51 1.21
CA GLU A 566 -33.29 -2.13 0.61
C GLU A 566 -34.52 -2.10 1.54
N ARG A 567 -34.32 -1.88 2.85
CA ARG A 567 -35.41 -1.69 3.82
C ARG A 567 -36.05 -0.29 3.76
N GLY A 568 -35.58 0.57 2.85
CA GLY A 568 -36.09 1.90 2.64
C GLY A 568 -35.95 2.78 3.89
N GLN A 569 -37.04 3.43 4.31
CA GLN A 569 -37.08 4.29 5.49
C GLN A 569 -36.80 3.56 6.83
N LYS A 570 -36.81 2.21 6.82
CA LYS A 570 -36.43 1.39 7.98
C LYS A 570 -34.96 0.95 7.97
N SER A 571 -34.16 1.35 6.99
CA SER A 571 -32.72 1.07 6.98
C SER A 571 -32.02 1.70 8.18
N LEU A 572 -30.91 1.10 8.61
CA LEU A 572 -30.08 1.65 9.68
C LEU A 572 -29.54 3.03 9.30
N ALA A 573 -29.16 3.23 8.04
CA ALA A 573 -28.65 4.52 7.55
C ALA A 573 -29.65 5.67 7.80
N VAL A 574 -30.94 5.46 7.48
CA VAL A 574 -32.01 6.45 7.71
C VAL A 574 -32.25 6.65 9.21
N GLN A 575 -32.32 5.56 9.98
CA GLN A 575 -32.55 5.64 11.43
C GLN A 575 -31.41 6.36 12.17
N TYR A 576 -30.17 6.16 11.72
CA TYR A 576 -28.98 6.72 12.33
C TYR A 576 -28.72 8.19 11.94
N TRP A 577 -29.23 8.62 10.79
CA TRP A 577 -29.00 9.96 10.25
C TRP A 577 -29.24 11.11 11.24
N PRO A 578 -30.37 11.19 11.98
CA PRO A 578 -30.59 12.29 12.92
C PRO A 578 -29.53 12.36 14.02
N GLU A 579 -29.12 11.20 14.53
CA GLU A 579 -28.10 11.10 15.57
C GLU A 579 -26.72 11.48 15.06
N LEU A 580 -26.33 10.99 13.88
CA LEU A 580 -25.08 11.40 13.25
C LEU A 580 -25.04 12.90 12.97
N SER A 581 -26.11 13.44 12.38
CA SER A 581 -26.21 14.87 12.03
C SER A 581 -25.99 15.77 13.26
N ALA A 582 -26.55 15.38 14.42
CA ALA A 582 -26.36 16.06 15.70
C ALA A 582 -24.99 15.79 16.35
N ALA A 583 -24.44 14.59 16.19
CA ALA A 583 -23.08 14.27 16.64
C ALA A 583 -22.03 15.10 15.89
N ILE A 584 -22.26 15.38 14.60
CA ILE A 584 -21.39 16.23 13.79
C ILE A 584 -21.28 17.65 14.40
N ASP A 585 -22.38 18.22 14.88
CA ASP A 585 -22.36 19.55 15.50
C ASP A 585 -21.60 19.60 16.84
N SER A 586 -21.72 18.54 17.63
CA SER A 586 -21.20 18.51 19.01
C SER A 586 -19.78 17.94 19.12
N SER A 587 -19.40 17.04 18.22
CA SER A 587 -18.17 16.23 18.34
C SER A 587 -17.08 16.63 17.36
N PHE A 588 -17.36 17.49 16.37
CA PHE A 588 -16.39 17.90 15.37
C PHE A 588 -16.09 19.39 15.56
N PRO A 589 -15.00 19.75 16.25
CA PRO A 589 -14.55 21.13 16.37
C PRO A 589 -13.97 21.68 15.05
N SER A 590 -14.12 20.94 13.94
CA SER A 590 -13.70 21.33 12.60
C SER A 590 -14.54 22.48 12.06
N ARG A 591 -14.06 23.08 10.98
CA ARG A 591 -14.77 24.12 10.21
C ARG A 591 -16.09 23.58 9.65
N GLU A 592 -17.01 24.49 9.34
CA GLU A 592 -18.35 24.15 8.85
C GLU A 592 -18.31 23.36 7.53
N GLU A 593 -17.31 23.59 6.67
CA GLU A 593 -17.11 22.83 5.43
C GLU A 593 -16.87 21.35 5.72
N SER A 594 -16.02 21.02 6.69
CA SER A 594 -15.78 19.62 7.07
C SER A 594 -17.02 18.94 7.64
N LYS A 595 -17.86 19.69 8.38
CA LYS A 595 -19.14 19.18 8.89
C LYS A 595 -20.12 18.93 7.75
N LEU A 596 -20.22 19.86 6.80
CA LEU A 596 -21.04 19.72 5.61
C LEU A 596 -20.58 18.54 4.74
N GLN A 597 -19.27 18.41 4.52
CA GLN A 597 -18.67 17.33 3.75
C GLN A 597 -19.10 15.97 4.31
N LYS A 598 -18.96 15.76 5.62
CA LYS A 598 -19.34 14.50 6.27
C LYS A 598 -20.84 14.22 6.14
N ARG A 599 -21.68 15.25 6.26
CA ARG A 599 -23.13 15.13 6.05
C ARG A 599 -23.44 14.71 4.61
N PHE A 600 -22.87 15.39 3.63
CA PHE A 600 -23.12 15.10 2.22
C PHE A 600 -22.56 13.74 1.80
N GLN A 601 -21.37 13.35 2.25
CA GLN A 601 -20.84 12.01 2.04
C GLN A 601 -21.78 10.93 2.61
N TYR A 602 -22.33 11.15 3.80
CA TYR A 602 -23.30 10.23 4.38
C TYR A 602 -24.59 10.15 3.54
N LEU A 603 -25.16 11.29 3.16
CA LEU A 603 -26.37 11.35 2.35
C LEU A 603 -26.17 10.77 0.94
N ALA A 604 -25.02 11.01 0.32
CA ALA A 604 -24.68 10.46 -0.99
C ALA A 604 -24.69 8.92 -0.96
N ARG A 605 -24.16 8.34 0.13
CA ARG A 605 -24.16 6.89 0.35
C ARG A 605 -25.52 6.29 0.68
N MET A 606 -26.48 7.08 1.16
CA MET A 606 -27.87 6.66 1.28
C MET A 606 -28.58 6.52 -0.07
N GLY A 607 -27.97 7.06 -1.16
CA GLY A 607 -28.52 6.99 -2.51
C GLY A 607 -29.89 7.66 -2.61
N ASP A 608 -30.87 6.92 -3.12
CA ASP A 608 -32.24 7.42 -3.33
C ASP A 608 -33.02 7.67 -2.04
N LEU A 609 -32.55 7.14 -0.90
CA LEU A 609 -33.19 7.38 0.40
C LEU A 609 -32.89 8.78 0.95
N ALA A 610 -31.80 9.42 0.51
CA ALA A 610 -31.57 10.83 0.80
C ALA A 610 -32.51 11.67 -0.06
N THR A 611 -33.24 12.61 0.55
CA THR A 611 -34.10 13.55 -0.17
C THR A 611 -33.36 14.86 -0.40
N ASP A 612 -33.77 15.64 -1.40
CA ASP A 612 -33.19 16.98 -1.64
C ASP A 612 -33.35 17.87 -0.40
N GLN A 613 -34.46 17.70 0.34
CA GLN A 613 -34.69 18.39 1.60
C GLN A 613 -33.62 18.04 2.65
N MET A 614 -33.15 16.78 2.74
CA MET A 614 -32.08 16.43 3.68
C MET A 614 -30.76 17.14 3.37
N TYR A 615 -30.44 17.35 2.08
CA TYR A 615 -29.28 18.14 1.68
C TYR A 615 -29.47 19.63 2.01
N ILE A 616 -30.67 20.16 1.76
CA ILE A 616 -31.05 21.53 2.11
C ILE A 616 -30.94 21.74 3.63
N ASP A 617 -31.49 20.84 4.44
CA ASP A 617 -31.45 20.90 5.91
C ASP A 617 -30.00 20.90 6.44
N CYS A 618 -29.08 20.21 5.76
CA CYS A 618 -27.66 20.25 6.10
C CYS A 618 -27.03 21.59 5.80
N TRP A 619 -27.38 22.20 4.66
CA TRP A 619 -26.90 23.50 4.24
C TRP A 619 -27.42 24.62 5.16
N GLU A 620 -28.70 24.58 5.53
CA GLU A 620 -29.32 25.59 6.39
C GLU A 620 -28.71 25.63 7.80
N LYS A 621 -28.16 24.51 8.27
CA LYS A 621 -27.44 24.44 9.55
C LYS A 621 -26.07 25.12 9.53
N ILE A 622 -25.52 25.40 8.34
CA ILE A 622 -24.20 25.99 8.24
C ILE A 622 -24.22 27.44 8.70
N ASN A 623 -23.22 27.77 9.51
CA ASN A 623 -22.86 29.15 9.81
C ASN A 623 -21.93 29.71 8.72
N LEU A 624 -22.45 30.60 7.87
CA LEU A 624 -21.72 31.12 6.70
C LEU A 624 -20.49 31.97 7.07
N ASP A 625 -20.41 32.48 8.30
CA ASP A 625 -19.25 33.26 8.77
C ASP A 625 -18.00 32.40 9.06
N GLN A 626 -18.19 31.08 9.11
CA GLN A 626 -17.14 30.07 9.34
C GLN A 626 -16.76 29.33 8.06
N ILE A 627 -17.33 29.69 6.91
CA ILE A 627 -16.86 29.19 5.62
C ILE A 627 -15.72 30.09 5.14
N ASP A 628 -14.55 29.50 4.92
CA ASP A 628 -13.35 30.22 4.51
C ASP A 628 -13.23 30.35 2.98
N TYR A 629 -13.63 29.31 2.22
CA TYR A 629 -13.41 29.29 0.76
C TYR A 629 -14.58 28.65 -0.02
N PRO A 630 -15.08 29.31 -1.10
CA PRO A 630 -16.12 28.75 -1.98
C PRO A 630 -15.65 27.46 -2.66
N SER A 631 -14.35 27.36 -2.88
CA SER A 631 -13.73 26.26 -3.59
C SER A 631 -13.78 24.93 -2.79
N GLN A 632 -13.75 25.00 -1.45
CA GLN A 632 -14.01 23.84 -0.59
C GLN A 632 -15.47 23.41 -0.66
N LEU A 633 -16.40 24.36 -0.67
CA LEU A 633 -17.84 24.08 -0.82
C LEU A 633 -18.13 23.41 -2.17
N ILE A 634 -17.55 23.91 -3.26
CA ILE A 634 -17.67 23.30 -4.59
C ILE A 634 -17.11 21.86 -4.57
N GLY A 635 -15.94 21.65 -3.94
CA GLY A 635 -15.36 20.32 -3.76
C GLY A 635 -16.28 19.35 -2.99
N ILE A 636 -17.03 19.84 -2.00
CA ILE A 636 -18.00 19.06 -1.23
C ILE A 636 -19.22 18.68 -2.08
N LEU A 637 -19.68 19.60 -2.93
CA LEU A 637 -20.84 19.35 -3.81
C LEU A 637 -20.59 18.27 -4.86
N ARG A 638 -19.33 18.02 -5.24
CA ARG A 638 -18.97 16.92 -6.15
C ARG A 638 -19.37 15.54 -5.64
N GLU A 639 -19.47 15.37 -4.32
CA GLU A 639 -19.86 14.09 -3.72
C GLU A 639 -21.35 13.77 -3.91
N ILE A 640 -22.14 14.73 -4.41
CA ILE A 640 -23.59 14.60 -4.56
C ILE A 640 -23.91 13.97 -5.93
N PRO A 641 -24.88 13.04 -6.00
CA PRO A 641 -25.37 12.53 -7.28
C PRO A 641 -25.76 13.66 -8.22
N ARG A 642 -25.22 13.64 -9.44
CA ARG A 642 -25.37 14.70 -10.45
C ARG A 642 -26.82 15.16 -10.67
N GLN A 643 -27.77 14.23 -10.62
CA GLN A 643 -29.21 14.52 -10.78
C GLN A 643 -29.78 15.47 -9.71
N ARG A 644 -29.16 15.54 -8.53
CA ARG A 644 -29.56 16.42 -7.40
C ARG A 644 -28.71 17.68 -7.29
N LEU A 645 -27.52 17.65 -7.91
CA LEU A 645 -26.51 18.68 -7.79
C LEU A 645 -26.98 20.04 -8.30
N LEU A 646 -27.57 20.10 -9.49
CA LEU A 646 -28.02 21.37 -10.08
C LEU A 646 -29.16 22.04 -9.27
N PRO A 647 -30.25 21.33 -8.89
CA PRO A 647 -31.29 21.91 -8.02
C PRO A 647 -30.75 22.39 -6.67
N LEU A 648 -29.87 21.61 -6.03
CA LEU A 648 -29.28 21.99 -4.75
C LEU A 648 -28.32 23.19 -4.90
N ALA A 649 -27.49 23.22 -5.93
CA ALA A 649 -26.61 24.34 -6.19
C ALA A 649 -27.41 25.63 -6.42
N ARG A 650 -28.52 25.58 -7.18
CA ARG A 650 -29.44 26.73 -7.31
C ARG A 650 -30.00 27.18 -5.95
N TYR A 651 -30.38 26.23 -5.09
CA TYR A 651 -30.85 26.54 -3.74
C TYR A 651 -29.79 27.27 -2.92
N ILE A 652 -28.57 26.71 -2.90
CA ILE A 652 -27.42 27.26 -2.19
C ILE A 652 -27.11 28.68 -2.68
N LEU A 653 -27.06 28.91 -4.00
CA LEU A 653 -26.82 30.25 -4.54
C LEU A 653 -27.89 31.25 -4.11
N ASN A 654 -29.16 30.87 -4.17
CA ASN A 654 -30.27 31.73 -3.74
C ASN A 654 -30.18 32.06 -2.24
N ASP A 655 -29.82 31.08 -1.42
CA ASP A 655 -29.66 31.26 0.00
C ASP A 655 -28.42 32.09 0.37
N LEU A 656 -27.28 31.89 -0.31
CA LEU A 656 -26.09 32.73 -0.21
C LEU A 656 -26.41 34.20 -0.53
N ASN A 657 -27.23 34.45 -1.55
CA ASN A 657 -27.69 35.80 -1.87
C ASN A 657 -28.59 36.41 -0.78
N LYS A 658 -29.42 35.59 -0.12
CA LYS A 658 -30.31 36.05 0.97
C LYS A 658 -29.57 36.30 2.28
N ARG A 659 -28.56 35.47 2.59
CA ARG A 659 -27.74 35.52 3.80
C ARG A 659 -26.35 36.10 3.53
N ASN A 660 -26.23 36.97 2.51
CA ASN A 660 -24.94 37.48 2.05
C ASN A 660 -24.19 38.23 3.15
N ASP A 661 -24.91 38.92 4.03
CA ASP A 661 -24.40 39.67 5.18
C ASP A 661 -23.69 38.79 6.23
N GLN A 662 -23.97 37.47 6.22
CA GLN A 662 -23.31 36.50 7.10
C GLN A 662 -21.99 35.98 6.54
N ILE A 663 -21.71 36.19 5.25
CA ILE A 663 -20.47 35.72 4.63
C ILE A 663 -19.33 36.65 5.08
N ARG A 664 -18.34 36.09 5.77
CA ARG A 664 -17.28 36.87 6.41
C ARG A 664 -16.28 37.48 5.43
N TYR A 665 -15.97 36.77 4.35
CA TYR A 665 -14.88 37.12 3.43
C TYR A 665 -15.41 37.24 2.00
N GLU A 666 -15.10 38.36 1.36
CA GLU A 666 -15.25 38.59 -0.10
C GLU A 666 -16.58 38.06 -0.66
N GLN A 667 -17.70 38.52 -0.08
CA GLN A 667 -19.06 38.03 -0.36
C GLN A 667 -19.37 37.95 -1.86
N GLU A 668 -19.02 39.00 -2.61
CA GLU A 668 -19.20 39.07 -4.07
C GLU A 668 -18.40 37.98 -4.79
N TRP A 669 -17.14 37.76 -4.42
CA TRP A 669 -16.31 36.69 -4.99
C TRP A 669 -16.89 35.32 -4.67
N PHE A 670 -17.35 35.10 -3.44
CA PHE A 670 -17.93 33.82 -3.03
C PHE A 670 -19.15 33.45 -3.87
N ILE A 671 -20.05 34.42 -4.07
CA ILE A 671 -21.26 34.25 -4.88
C ILE A 671 -20.89 34.03 -6.36
N GLU A 672 -19.98 34.84 -6.90
CA GLU A 672 -19.55 34.75 -8.30
C GLU A 672 -18.86 33.40 -8.61
N GLU A 673 -18.02 32.90 -7.72
CA GLU A 673 -17.37 31.59 -7.86
C GLU A 673 -18.42 30.47 -7.94
N PHE A 674 -19.48 30.56 -7.13
CA PHE A 674 -20.57 29.59 -7.14
C PHE A 674 -21.45 29.69 -8.38
N GLU A 675 -21.71 30.91 -8.89
CA GLU A 675 -22.35 31.10 -10.20
C GLU A 675 -21.52 30.48 -11.33
N ASN A 676 -20.20 30.67 -11.31
CA ASN A 676 -19.30 30.07 -12.30
C ASN A 676 -19.33 28.53 -12.23
N TYR A 677 -19.49 27.95 -11.04
CA TYR A 677 -19.70 26.51 -10.89
C TYR A 677 -21.05 26.07 -11.48
N LEU A 678 -22.13 26.83 -11.29
CA LEU A 678 -23.44 26.53 -11.90
C LEU A 678 -23.39 26.51 -13.43
N ILE A 679 -22.58 27.38 -14.05
CA ILE A 679 -22.32 27.35 -15.50
C ILE A 679 -21.70 26.00 -15.90
N CYS A 680 -20.73 25.50 -15.13
CA CYS A 680 -20.13 24.19 -15.36
C CYS A 680 -21.15 23.05 -15.25
N LEU A 681 -22.21 23.23 -14.45
CA LEU A 681 -23.29 22.25 -14.29
C LEU A 681 -24.37 22.35 -15.37
N GLY A 682 -24.23 23.27 -16.33
CA GLY A 682 -25.21 23.48 -17.39
C GLY A 682 -26.41 24.34 -16.98
N ASP A 683 -26.24 25.25 -16.02
CA ASP A 683 -27.32 26.13 -15.60
C ASP A 683 -27.60 27.26 -16.60
N ASP A 684 -28.73 27.20 -17.31
CA ASP A 684 -29.09 28.22 -18.30
C ASP A 684 -29.20 29.65 -17.74
N THR A 685 -29.58 29.79 -16.46
CA THR A 685 -29.76 31.12 -15.84
C THR A 685 -28.41 31.77 -15.56
N ALA A 686 -27.49 31.03 -14.93
CA ALA A 686 -26.11 31.46 -14.68
C ALA A 686 -25.36 31.68 -15.99
N THR A 687 -25.54 30.80 -16.98
CA THR A 687 -24.98 30.98 -18.32
C THR A 687 -25.49 32.27 -18.96
N THR A 688 -26.80 32.53 -18.94
CA THR A 688 -27.37 33.78 -19.48
C THR A 688 -26.83 35.03 -18.77
N ALA A 689 -26.67 34.97 -17.44
CA ALA A 689 -26.09 36.05 -16.66
C ALA A 689 -24.62 36.31 -17.07
N PHE A 690 -23.81 35.26 -17.19
CA PHE A 690 -22.43 35.35 -17.67
C PHE A 690 -22.33 35.93 -19.09
N LEU A 691 -23.21 35.52 -20.00
CA LEU A 691 -23.24 36.04 -21.37
C LEU A 691 -23.64 37.52 -21.44
N SER A 692 -24.28 38.03 -20.39
CA SER A 692 -24.68 39.44 -20.27
C SER A 692 -23.64 40.32 -19.58
N SER A 693 -22.55 39.74 -19.03
CA SER A 693 -21.47 40.47 -18.36
C SER A 693 -20.66 41.32 -19.34
N GLU A 694 -20.07 42.42 -18.84
CA GLU A 694 -19.16 43.27 -19.62
C GLU A 694 -17.91 42.49 -20.10
N PRO A 695 -17.30 42.83 -21.26
CA PRO A 695 -16.24 42.01 -21.86
C PRO A 695 -15.05 41.70 -20.93
N LYS A 696 -14.61 42.67 -20.12
CA LYS A 696 -13.50 42.48 -19.17
C LYS A 696 -13.88 41.53 -18.03
N GLU A 697 -15.10 41.65 -17.53
CA GLU A 697 -15.63 40.78 -16.48
C GLU A 697 -15.82 39.36 -17.01
N LYS A 698 -16.38 39.23 -18.22
CA LYS A 698 -16.52 37.96 -18.92
C LYS A 698 -15.19 37.21 -19.04
N GLN A 699 -14.10 37.90 -19.42
CA GLN A 699 -12.77 37.28 -19.51
C GLN A 699 -12.27 36.78 -18.14
N ASN A 700 -12.41 37.59 -17.08
CA ASN A 700 -12.03 37.18 -15.73
C ASN A 700 -12.84 35.96 -15.26
N ARG A 701 -14.14 35.93 -15.57
CA ARG A 701 -15.03 34.80 -15.26
C ARG A 701 -14.63 33.55 -16.02
N LEU A 702 -14.22 33.64 -17.28
CA LEU A 702 -13.72 32.49 -18.05
C LEU A 702 -12.49 31.85 -17.41
N ASP A 703 -11.54 32.65 -16.93
CA ASP A 703 -10.34 32.14 -16.25
C ASP A 703 -10.71 31.42 -14.94
N ARG A 704 -11.73 31.92 -14.21
CA ARG A 704 -12.26 31.28 -13.01
C ARG A 704 -13.02 29.99 -13.32
N ILE A 705 -13.92 30.00 -14.32
CA ILE A 705 -14.62 28.80 -14.80
C ILE A 705 -13.60 27.72 -15.18
N ARG A 706 -12.53 28.08 -15.88
CA ARG A 706 -11.44 27.16 -16.20
C ARG A 706 -10.80 26.57 -14.94
N SER A 707 -10.42 27.42 -13.98
CA SER A 707 -9.86 26.98 -12.69
C SER A 707 -10.82 26.03 -11.95
N ILE A 708 -12.12 26.30 -11.97
CA ILE A 708 -13.14 25.46 -11.34
C ILE A 708 -13.19 24.08 -11.99
N ILE A 709 -13.19 24.02 -13.32
CA ILE A 709 -13.20 22.74 -14.05
C ILE A 709 -11.92 21.94 -13.75
N ASP A 710 -10.77 22.61 -13.79
CA ASP A 710 -9.46 21.98 -13.56
C ASP A 710 -9.29 21.44 -12.13
N GLN A 711 -9.89 22.08 -11.13
CA GLN A 711 -9.73 21.70 -9.73
C GLN A 711 -10.86 20.83 -9.20
N TYR A 712 -12.09 21.07 -9.64
CA TYR A 712 -13.29 20.54 -8.97
C TYR A 712 -14.17 19.66 -9.83
N VAL A 713 -14.16 19.81 -11.15
CA VAL A 713 -15.00 18.95 -12.01
C VAL A 713 -14.27 17.63 -12.25
N SER A 714 -14.93 16.51 -11.90
CA SER A 714 -14.40 15.16 -12.11
C SER A 714 -14.11 14.95 -13.60
N GLN A 715 -13.11 14.14 -13.94
CA GLN A 715 -12.76 13.95 -15.35
C GLN A 715 -13.95 13.48 -16.20
N ARG A 716 -14.77 12.58 -15.65
CA ARG A 716 -16.03 12.14 -16.27
C ARG A 716 -16.98 13.30 -16.53
N ASP A 717 -17.17 14.19 -15.56
CA ASP A 717 -18.07 15.34 -15.71
C ASP A 717 -17.50 16.39 -16.67
N ARG A 718 -16.16 16.53 -16.78
CA ARG A 718 -15.52 17.48 -17.72
C ARG A 718 -15.96 17.24 -19.16
N GLU A 719 -16.21 15.98 -19.52
CA GLU A 719 -16.67 15.60 -20.85
C GLU A 719 -18.04 16.20 -21.13
N ASP A 720 -18.95 16.10 -20.17
CA ASP A 720 -20.29 16.65 -20.29
C ASP A 720 -20.28 18.18 -20.25
N VAL A 721 -19.39 18.78 -19.44
CA VAL A 721 -19.18 20.24 -19.45
C VAL A 721 -18.67 20.71 -20.82
N ALA A 722 -17.69 20.00 -21.38
CA ALA A 722 -17.10 20.34 -22.66
C ALA A 722 -18.12 20.22 -23.81
N ALA A 723 -18.95 19.18 -23.79
CA ALA A 723 -20.06 19.01 -24.73
C ALA A 723 -21.11 20.12 -24.58
N TYR A 724 -21.53 20.43 -23.34
CA TYR A 724 -22.46 21.54 -23.09
C TYR A 724 -21.90 22.88 -23.60
N PHE A 725 -20.62 23.18 -23.35
CA PHE A 725 -19.95 24.40 -23.81
C PHE A 725 -19.84 24.47 -25.33
N ALA A 726 -19.58 23.34 -26.00
CA ALA A 726 -19.54 23.27 -27.46
C ALA A 726 -20.90 23.59 -28.12
N GLU A 727 -22.00 23.36 -27.41
CA GLU A 727 -23.36 23.64 -27.90
C GLU A 727 -23.83 25.07 -27.62
N GLN A 728 -23.13 25.84 -26.78
CA GLN A 728 -23.51 27.23 -26.47
C GLN A 728 -23.34 28.13 -27.66
N ASN A 729 -24.12 29.20 -27.79
CA ASN A 729 -23.97 30.18 -28.89
C ASN A 729 -22.77 31.13 -28.70
N ASP A 730 -22.06 31.04 -27.58
CA ASP A 730 -20.97 31.94 -27.22
C ASP A 730 -19.61 31.42 -27.66
N ALA A 731 -18.85 32.25 -28.38
CA ALA A 731 -17.56 31.86 -28.93
C ALA A 731 -16.55 31.48 -27.83
N ASP A 732 -16.52 32.20 -26.71
CA ASP A 732 -15.53 31.95 -25.65
C ASP A 732 -15.82 30.66 -24.89
N LEU A 733 -17.09 30.38 -24.58
CA LEU A 733 -17.48 29.09 -24.01
C LEU A 733 -17.19 27.94 -24.98
N LYS A 734 -17.50 28.07 -26.28
CA LYS A 734 -17.13 27.05 -27.27
C LYS A 734 -15.62 26.82 -27.30
N ILE A 735 -14.80 27.88 -27.27
CA ILE A 735 -13.33 27.77 -27.24
C ILE A 735 -12.87 27.04 -25.96
N LEU A 736 -13.48 27.30 -24.82
CA LEU A 736 -13.21 26.58 -23.58
C LEU A 736 -13.65 25.11 -23.67
N GLY A 737 -14.80 24.81 -24.29
CA GLY A 737 -15.23 23.45 -24.61
C GLY A 737 -14.22 22.72 -25.51
N ILE A 738 -13.72 23.38 -26.56
CA ILE A 738 -12.67 22.86 -27.45
C ILE A 738 -11.41 22.47 -26.67
N HIS A 739 -11.00 23.29 -25.70
CA HIS A 739 -9.84 23.00 -24.85
C HIS A 739 -9.97 21.65 -24.13
N TYR A 740 -11.12 21.39 -23.50
CA TYR A 740 -11.35 20.12 -22.77
C TYR A 740 -11.62 18.93 -23.69
N LEU A 741 -12.32 19.13 -24.82
CA LEU A 741 -12.47 18.08 -25.84
C LEU A 741 -11.13 17.61 -26.39
N ARG A 742 -10.13 18.50 -26.46
CA ARG A 742 -8.76 18.19 -26.85
C ARG A 742 -8.00 17.41 -25.76
N GLU A 743 -8.22 17.70 -24.48
CA GLU A 743 -7.52 17.01 -23.39
C GLU A 743 -7.98 15.57 -23.17
N THR A 744 -9.25 15.28 -23.46
CA THR A 744 -9.81 13.93 -23.34
C THR A 744 -10.30 13.44 -24.72
N PRO A 745 -9.42 13.23 -25.72
CA PRO A 745 -9.85 13.03 -27.10
C PRO A 745 -10.38 11.61 -27.36
N ALA A 746 -11.70 11.45 -27.46
CA ALA A 746 -12.37 10.21 -27.87
C ALA A 746 -13.02 10.35 -29.26
N PRO A 747 -13.36 9.26 -29.99
CA PRO A 747 -13.92 9.34 -31.34
C PRO A 747 -15.13 10.29 -31.48
N GLU A 748 -16.07 10.24 -30.53
CA GLU A 748 -17.25 11.10 -30.46
C GLU A 748 -16.90 12.57 -30.19
N ARG A 749 -15.89 12.84 -29.35
CA ARG A 749 -15.41 14.20 -29.03
C ARG A 749 -14.62 14.79 -30.20
N VAL A 750 -13.84 13.98 -30.90
CA VAL A 750 -13.19 14.36 -32.15
C VAL A 750 -14.22 14.67 -33.24
N ALA A 751 -15.34 13.95 -33.29
CA ALA A 751 -16.44 14.28 -34.18
C ALA A 751 -17.05 15.65 -33.85
N LEU A 752 -17.23 15.96 -32.56
CA LEU A 752 -17.69 17.28 -32.11
C LEU A 752 -16.71 18.40 -32.49
N LEU A 753 -15.39 18.19 -32.31
CA LEU A 753 -14.35 19.12 -32.77
C LEU A 753 -14.40 19.35 -34.29
N LYS A 754 -14.69 18.32 -35.09
CA LYS A 754 -14.87 18.47 -36.54
C LYS A 754 -16.09 19.32 -36.90
N THR A 755 -17.17 19.20 -36.14
CA THR A 755 -18.34 20.08 -36.29
C THR A 755 -17.98 21.52 -35.94
N LEU A 756 -17.25 21.74 -34.84
CA LEU A 756 -16.79 23.08 -34.43
C LEU A 756 -15.75 23.70 -35.39
N ALA A 757 -15.00 22.88 -36.14
CA ALA A 757 -14.15 23.36 -37.22
C ALA A 757 -14.95 23.92 -38.42
N GLN A 758 -16.27 23.74 -38.43
CA GLN A 758 -17.18 24.33 -39.41
C GLN A 758 -18.04 25.45 -38.80
N ASP A 759 -17.70 25.92 -37.59
CA ASP A 759 -18.44 26.96 -36.90
C ASP A 759 -18.44 28.29 -37.68
N THR A 760 -19.52 29.04 -37.55
CA THR A 760 -19.67 30.34 -38.21
C THR A 760 -18.75 31.39 -37.60
N ASP A 761 -18.38 31.25 -36.33
CA ASP A 761 -17.38 32.09 -35.67
C ASP A 761 -15.95 31.69 -36.10
N ALA A 762 -15.16 32.66 -36.56
CA ALA A 762 -13.82 32.41 -37.07
C ALA A 762 -12.83 31.97 -35.98
N ALA A 763 -12.96 32.47 -34.75
CA ALA A 763 -12.07 32.13 -33.64
C ALA A 763 -12.36 30.70 -33.15
N VAL A 764 -13.63 30.32 -33.05
CA VAL A 764 -14.05 28.95 -32.70
C VAL A 764 -13.51 27.96 -33.73
N ARG A 765 -13.75 28.21 -35.01
CA ARG A 765 -13.24 27.38 -36.10
C ARG A 765 -11.71 27.24 -36.06
N GLN A 766 -10.98 28.34 -35.90
CA GLN A 766 -9.52 28.30 -35.82
C GLN A 766 -9.02 27.51 -34.59
N ALA A 767 -9.69 27.65 -33.45
CA ALA A 767 -9.36 26.91 -32.24
C ALA A 767 -9.61 25.40 -32.43
N ALA A 768 -10.72 25.02 -33.03
CA ALA A 768 -11.06 23.63 -33.32
C ALA A 768 -10.09 23.01 -34.35
N GLU A 769 -9.75 23.74 -35.43
CA GLU A 769 -8.75 23.31 -36.41
C GLU A 769 -7.37 23.12 -35.76
N ARG A 770 -6.95 24.03 -34.86
CA ARG A 770 -5.72 23.89 -34.10
C ARG A 770 -5.75 22.64 -33.21
N ALA A 771 -6.83 22.43 -32.47
CA ALA A 771 -7.00 21.25 -31.62
C ALA A 771 -6.93 19.95 -32.44
N LEU A 772 -7.61 19.90 -33.59
CA LEU A 772 -7.56 18.74 -34.48
C LEU A 772 -6.13 18.48 -35.02
N ASN A 773 -5.40 19.53 -35.38
CA ASN A 773 -4.02 19.41 -35.84
C ASN A 773 -3.08 18.94 -34.71
N GLU A 774 -3.27 19.42 -33.48
CA GLU A 774 -2.54 18.95 -32.29
C GLU A 774 -2.80 17.45 -32.02
N LEU A 775 -4.08 17.03 -32.08
CA LEU A 775 -4.46 15.63 -31.89
C LEU A 775 -3.91 14.71 -33.00
N GLU A 776 -3.88 15.19 -34.24
CA GLU A 776 -3.26 14.46 -35.35
C GLU A 776 -1.74 14.37 -35.18
N ALA A 777 -1.09 15.44 -34.70
CA ALA A 777 0.33 15.40 -34.36
C ALA A 777 0.60 14.37 -33.26
N ILE A 778 -0.21 14.33 -32.19
CA ILE A 778 -0.11 13.32 -31.12
C ILE A 778 -0.27 11.91 -31.67
N ARG A 779 -1.23 11.67 -32.57
CA ARG A 779 -1.42 10.37 -33.23
C ARG A 779 -0.17 9.93 -33.99
N GLN A 780 0.56 10.88 -34.60
CA GLN A 780 1.74 10.61 -35.41
C GLN A 780 3.06 10.50 -34.62
N ILE A 781 3.11 10.87 -33.32
CA ILE A 781 4.34 10.73 -32.52
C ILE A 781 4.77 9.25 -32.48
N PRO A 782 5.99 8.86 -32.85
CA PRO A 782 6.46 7.49 -32.67
C PRO A 782 6.49 7.07 -31.19
N TYR A 783 6.13 5.83 -30.86
CA TYR A 783 6.08 5.35 -29.46
C TYR A 783 7.44 5.42 -28.76
N GLU A 784 8.53 5.32 -29.51
CA GLU A 784 9.90 5.44 -29.00
C GLU A 784 10.21 6.82 -28.42
N LEU A 785 9.47 7.86 -28.83
CA LEU A 785 9.58 9.22 -28.27
C LEU A 785 8.68 9.42 -27.05
N LEU A 786 7.77 8.48 -26.78
CA LEU A 786 6.85 8.51 -25.64
C LEU A 786 7.32 7.64 -24.47
N VAL A 787 8.51 7.05 -24.54
CA VAL A 787 9.14 6.38 -23.40
C VAL A 787 9.52 7.40 -22.31
N SER A 788 9.47 6.97 -21.06
CA SER A 788 9.88 7.76 -19.91
C SER A 788 11.32 8.22 -20.06
N LEU A 789 11.56 9.48 -19.73
CA LEU A 789 12.89 10.04 -19.63
C LEU A 789 13.73 9.32 -18.57
N ALA A 790 13.11 8.78 -17.52
CA ALA A 790 13.83 8.11 -16.42
C ALA A 790 14.54 6.85 -16.93
N SER A 791 13.92 6.14 -17.88
CA SER A 791 14.48 4.92 -18.49
C SER A 791 15.67 5.20 -19.43
N THR A 792 15.75 6.41 -20.00
CA THR A 792 16.80 6.81 -20.95
C THR A 792 17.92 7.60 -20.29
N SER A 793 17.65 8.20 -19.14
CA SER A 793 18.57 9.02 -18.35
C SER A 793 19.36 8.23 -17.32
N VAL A 794 19.63 6.94 -17.57
CA VAL A 794 20.72 6.25 -16.86
C VAL A 794 22.02 6.97 -17.24
N LEU A 795 22.29 8.06 -16.52
CA LEU A 795 23.59 8.68 -16.43
C LEU A 795 24.55 7.52 -16.14
N PRO A 796 25.59 7.30 -16.94
CA PRO A 796 26.56 6.24 -16.66
C PRO A 796 27.00 6.38 -15.21
N GLN A 797 26.69 5.36 -14.41
CA GLN A 797 26.95 5.33 -12.97
C GLN A 797 28.44 5.43 -12.66
#